data_AF-A0A0F3IJK3-F1
#
_entry.id   AF-A0A0F3IJK3-F1
#
_cell.length_a   1.000
_cell.length_b   1.000
_cell.length_c   1.000
_cell.angle_alpha   90.00
_cell.angle_beta   90.00
_cell.angle_gamma   90.00
#
_symmetry.space_group_name_H-M   'P 1'
#
loop_
_entity.id
_entity.type
_entity.pdbx_description
1 polymer ?
#
loop_
_entity_poly.entity_id
_entity_poly.type
_entity_poly.pdbx_seq_one_letter_code
_entity_poly.pdbx_strand_id
1 'polypeptide(L)'
;MCQGIFVVEDQDDTIAAFRGLAADNNSKVMMLINGHNLNAEWFMGPPDAILNSNNFDWIERIEVIRGPGSVTLGQGALLGVVNIITRNAQKLVKTCHQSQAKLTVGGGLNNAWKGGMEYAFNDETHDAYVHVQQSDYEGQLLRREGWAANRAFLGDSGGVVADAEHRLKRSDNLTIIGHGRYKQINLDIMHVDQTRDLYNFYHDRDQLEQALTYVGLSHRFEFNPQIELDSKADATIDDYTLRSVNHNTLAGGTRETRYGLQLVLRLKELWQGNTLALGSEFHSYDLGQTNDNGDNYIINRLSADTIANLSTLKSTNTFVYPSNINVYSFFIEDNYDLNAKLSVFGGLRFDQHKHWGDNLSPRIGLFYKPWTLGQFRLSYQQGFRGAVGLNYSGGFRHDGLLRESNFNALDAAQIPGYSNLSAIKPEKLDTLELAFQQALNPHWRFDNVLFYNSVSNIIDVGAIRGSTLNRVLPELGSDVPGSANNYWYFKNNTGSINQLGFEMSLNYQFNPIDIRVSHAYVDVFDVSQQNIGSMYITNTGELRATPHNVTRLNMVWQAWQQARIGINYLFYDDWYATTGNRADGGHLLNASVLYTPEKHVEFLLSIKNILAENNLYPMNNNVNGDLSPGTPALESTTFLAANHSKPFLNHVACLKFMIAMACFSIEHIWQYWRQTIPICLPRQLARYGQLILLSAISVFASTSSEAINADKPSEQQLKASFIYHFPKFIKWPTPPTTDSKFVICVLGNHPLSGNIELLNGKRINEQDIEIKLISQPLVNTCHVLFIAESEAGTVADILSRIADDPILSISDIPDFTQAGGMIEMKLIDEKIRFDINLNAAEKAGLNINSQLLKLATQVIQ
;
A
#
# COMPACT_ATOMS: atom_id res chain seq x y z
N MET A 1 1.89 -8.91 7.58
CA MET A 1 2.83 -8.95 6.43
C MET A 1 2.57 -10.16 5.56
N CYS A 2 2.89 -10.07 4.27
CA CYS A 2 2.71 -11.13 3.28
C CYS A 2 3.91 -12.10 3.24
N GLN A 3 3.68 -13.32 2.75
CA GLN A 3 4.70 -14.35 2.47
C GLN A 3 5.75 -13.84 1.47
N GLY A 4 6.99 -14.33 1.56
CA GLY A 4 8.07 -13.96 0.63
C GLY A 4 8.68 -12.57 0.84
N ILE A 5 8.17 -11.77 1.79
CA ILE A 5 8.78 -10.51 2.22
C ILE A 5 9.45 -10.72 3.58
N PHE A 6 10.60 -10.10 3.78
CA PHE A 6 11.24 -9.92 5.07
C PHE A 6 11.77 -8.49 5.18
N VAL A 7 11.92 -7.99 6.39
CA VAL A 7 12.46 -6.65 6.62
C VAL A 7 13.85 -6.83 7.18
N VAL A 8 14.84 -6.17 6.60
CA VAL A 8 16.20 -6.13 7.12
C VAL A 8 16.53 -4.67 7.38
N GLU A 9 17.52 -4.40 8.21
CA GLU A 9 18.06 -3.05 8.35
C GLU A 9 19.27 -2.90 7.42
N ASP A 10 19.55 -1.74 6.89
CA ASP A 10 20.93 -1.37 6.54
C ASP A 10 21.40 -0.29 7.51
N GLN A 11 22.67 0.08 7.41
CA GLN A 11 23.25 1.07 8.29
C GLN A 11 22.65 2.47 8.14
N ASP A 12 21.59 2.69 7.35
CA ASP A 12 20.92 3.97 7.17
C ASP A 12 19.36 3.86 7.27
N ASP A 13 18.77 2.76 6.79
CA ASP A 13 17.34 2.57 6.53
C ASP A 13 16.78 1.16 6.88
N THR A 14 15.46 1.05 6.82
CA THR A 14 14.75 -0.24 6.84
C THR A 14 14.54 -0.73 5.41
N ILE A 15 15.12 -1.87 5.03
CA ILE A 15 14.99 -2.47 3.70
C ILE A 15 13.91 -3.57 3.67
N ALA A 16 12.98 -3.46 2.72
CA ALA A 16 12.09 -4.53 2.31
C ALA A 16 12.82 -5.52 1.40
N ALA A 17 13.14 -6.70 1.95
CA ALA A 17 13.68 -7.82 1.20
C ALA A 17 12.56 -8.66 0.59
N PHE A 18 12.68 -8.99 -0.69
CA PHE A 18 11.76 -9.89 -1.39
C PHE A 18 12.52 -11.12 -1.85
N ARG A 19 12.02 -12.30 -1.47
CA ARG A 19 12.62 -13.60 -1.83
C ARG A 19 14.14 -13.64 -1.58
N GLY A 20 14.55 -13.26 -0.37
CA GLY A 20 15.96 -13.26 0.04
C GLY A 20 16.84 -12.15 -0.58
N LEU A 21 16.30 -11.32 -1.48
CA LEU A 21 17.04 -10.21 -2.06
C LEU A 21 16.71 -8.92 -1.30
N ALA A 22 17.68 -8.41 -0.54
CA ALA A 22 17.61 -7.12 0.15
C ALA A 22 18.42 -6.08 -0.65
N ALA A 23 17.70 -5.16 -1.30
CA ALA A 23 18.31 -4.11 -2.10
C ALA A 23 18.62 -2.88 -1.24
N ASP A 24 19.83 -2.35 -1.40
CA ASP A 24 20.26 -1.13 -0.72
C ASP A 24 19.27 0.04 -0.96
N ASN A 25 18.94 0.76 0.11
CA ASN A 25 18.00 1.90 0.15
C ASN A 25 16.63 1.62 -0.51
N ASN A 26 16.19 0.36 -0.53
CA ASN A 26 14.95 -0.08 -1.20
C ASN A 26 14.83 0.28 -2.70
N SER A 27 15.93 0.62 -3.37
CA SER A 27 15.95 1.16 -4.74
C SER A 27 15.35 0.22 -5.82
N LYS A 28 15.12 -1.05 -5.47
CA LYS A 28 14.63 -2.13 -6.35
C LYS A 28 13.24 -2.66 -5.97
N VAL A 29 12.54 -1.98 -5.05
CA VAL A 29 11.15 -2.23 -4.65
C VAL A 29 10.32 -1.00 -5.00
N MET A 30 9.14 -1.20 -5.59
CA MET A 30 8.24 -0.10 -5.92
C MET A 30 7.19 0.09 -4.83
N MET A 31 6.97 1.34 -4.43
CA MET A 31 5.83 1.73 -3.60
C MET A 31 4.88 2.60 -4.40
N LEU A 32 3.60 2.24 -4.32
CA LEU A 32 2.51 3.00 -4.91
C LEU A 32 1.58 3.51 -3.82
N ILE A 33 0.98 4.68 -4.02
CA ILE A 33 -0.20 5.13 -3.28
C ILE A 33 -1.36 5.28 -4.24
N ASN A 34 -2.47 4.58 -3.99
CA ASN A 34 -3.63 4.53 -4.89
C ASN A 34 -3.23 4.23 -6.37
N GLY A 35 -2.15 3.45 -6.56
CA GLY A 35 -1.61 3.13 -7.88
C GLY A 35 -0.80 4.23 -8.57
N HIS A 36 -0.32 5.24 -7.85
CA HIS A 36 0.65 6.24 -8.31
C HIS A 36 2.03 6.00 -7.69
N ASN A 37 3.09 6.26 -8.45
CA ASN A 37 4.46 5.96 -8.04
C ASN A 37 4.99 6.98 -7.02
N LEU A 38 5.53 6.49 -5.89
CA LEU A 38 6.16 7.31 -4.87
C LEU A 38 7.68 7.11 -4.76
N ASN A 39 8.29 6.29 -5.61
CA ASN A 39 9.74 6.06 -5.53
C ASN A 39 10.53 7.33 -5.85
N ALA A 40 11.56 7.61 -5.06
CA ALA A 40 12.58 8.59 -5.38
C ALA A 40 13.53 8.04 -6.44
N GLU A 41 14.20 8.91 -7.19
CA GLU A 41 15.20 8.49 -8.19
C GLU A 41 16.63 8.79 -7.75
N TRP A 42 16.86 9.76 -6.88
CA TRP A 42 18.18 10.11 -6.37
C TRP A 42 19.00 8.85 -5.95
N PHE A 43 18.63 8.19 -4.85
CA PHE A 43 19.44 7.13 -4.18
C PHE A 43 18.59 6.02 -3.62
N MET A 44 17.41 6.39 -3.15
CA MET A 44 16.46 5.54 -2.45
C MET A 44 15.32 5.14 -3.38
N GLY A 45 14.59 4.09 -2.99
CA GLY A 45 13.35 3.69 -3.64
C GLY A 45 12.14 4.38 -2.97
N PRO A 46 11.25 3.62 -2.31
CA PRO A 46 10.13 4.19 -1.57
C PRO A 46 10.57 5.23 -0.52
N PRO A 47 9.73 6.25 -0.25
CA PRO A 47 10.07 7.33 0.66
C PRO A 47 10.08 6.85 2.11
N ASP A 48 11.09 7.27 2.86
CA ASP A 48 11.31 6.89 4.24
C ASP A 48 10.16 7.34 5.17
N ALA A 49 9.64 8.55 4.92
CA ALA A 49 8.44 9.17 5.48
C ALA A 49 7.25 8.21 5.65
N ILE A 50 7.12 7.25 4.74
CA ILE A 50 6.05 6.26 4.71
C ILE A 50 6.52 4.92 5.27
N LEU A 51 7.71 4.44 4.88
CA LEU A 51 8.24 3.14 5.30
C LEU A 51 8.45 3.04 6.82
N ASN A 52 8.98 4.10 7.43
CA ASN A 52 9.33 4.15 8.85
C ASN A 52 8.28 4.87 9.72
N SER A 53 7.14 5.25 9.14
CA SER A 53 6.04 5.87 9.90
C SER A 53 5.50 4.93 10.99
N ASN A 54 4.96 5.50 12.05
CA ASN A 54 4.13 4.77 13.04
C ASN A 54 2.62 5.08 12.88
N ASN A 55 2.25 5.83 11.84
CA ASN A 55 0.89 6.26 11.57
C ASN A 55 0.33 5.58 10.30
N PHE A 56 -0.55 4.60 10.52
CA PHE A 56 -1.16 3.83 9.43
C PHE A 56 -2.70 3.81 9.48
N ASP A 57 -3.32 4.66 10.31
CA ASP A 57 -4.78 4.63 10.52
C ASP A 57 -5.56 5.04 9.25
N TRP A 58 -4.92 5.78 8.33
CA TRP A 58 -5.44 6.19 7.02
C TRP A 58 -5.38 5.10 5.94
N ILE A 59 -4.66 4.00 6.17
CA ILE A 59 -4.54 2.90 5.22
C ILE A 59 -5.80 2.03 5.30
N GLU A 60 -6.42 1.78 4.15
CA GLU A 60 -7.52 0.81 4.01
C GLU A 60 -6.95 -0.60 3.85
N ARG A 61 -6.00 -0.77 2.95
CA ARG A 61 -5.29 -2.03 2.73
C ARG A 61 -3.95 -1.80 2.05
N ILE A 62 -3.09 -2.80 2.18
CA ILE A 62 -1.82 -2.89 1.46
C ILE A 62 -1.92 -4.07 0.51
N GLU A 63 -1.63 -3.83 -0.75
CA GLU A 63 -1.55 -4.84 -1.80
C GLU A 63 -0.08 -5.10 -2.11
N VAL A 64 0.30 -6.36 -2.21
CA VAL A 64 1.69 -6.75 -2.49
C VAL A 64 1.73 -7.63 -3.73
N ILE A 65 2.54 -7.22 -4.70
CA ILE A 65 2.95 -8.06 -5.83
C ILE A 65 4.35 -8.60 -5.51
N ARG A 66 4.47 -9.92 -5.49
CA ARG A 66 5.72 -10.63 -5.21
C ARG A 66 6.37 -11.02 -6.53
N GLY A 67 7.67 -10.81 -6.63
CA GLY A 67 8.41 -10.98 -7.88
C GLY A 67 8.25 -9.78 -8.82
N PRO A 68 8.87 -9.85 -10.01
CA PRO A 68 9.04 -8.69 -10.86
C PRO A 68 7.72 -8.13 -11.42
N GLY A 69 7.47 -6.84 -11.19
CA GLY A 69 6.30 -6.10 -11.67
C GLY A 69 6.60 -5.12 -12.82
N SER A 70 7.85 -5.08 -13.31
CA SER A 70 8.30 -4.01 -14.22
C SER A 70 7.53 -3.91 -15.53
N VAL A 71 6.98 -4.99 -16.09
CA VAL A 71 6.19 -4.90 -17.33
C VAL A 71 4.95 -4.02 -17.17
N THR A 72 4.30 -4.11 -16.01
CA THR A 72 3.06 -3.38 -15.74
C THR A 72 3.33 -2.00 -15.13
N LEU A 73 4.41 -1.86 -14.37
CA LEU A 73 4.62 -0.70 -13.50
C LEU A 73 5.94 0.06 -13.72
N GLY A 74 6.86 -0.48 -14.52
CA GLY A 74 8.12 0.17 -14.89
C GLY A 74 9.31 -0.09 -13.96
N GLN A 75 10.32 0.76 -14.07
CA GLN A 75 11.56 0.64 -13.30
C GLN A 75 11.29 0.75 -11.79
N GLY A 76 12.07 0.03 -10.99
CA GLY A 76 11.90 0.00 -9.53
C GLY A 76 10.98 -1.12 -9.05
N ALA A 77 10.11 -1.66 -9.90
CA ALA A 77 9.34 -2.88 -9.63
C ALA A 77 10.15 -4.16 -9.91
N LEU A 78 11.46 -4.16 -9.64
CA LEU A 78 12.37 -5.27 -9.95
C LEU A 78 12.10 -6.46 -9.03
N LEU A 79 12.10 -6.25 -7.72
CA LEU A 79 11.94 -7.33 -6.74
C LEU A 79 10.48 -7.56 -6.33
N GLY A 80 9.69 -6.49 -6.30
CA GLY A 80 8.29 -6.52 -5.89
C GLY A 80 7.66 -5.14 -5.83
N VAL A 81 6.36 -5.10 -5.55
CA VAL A 81 5.57 -3.87 -5.46
C VAL A 81 4.70 -3.89 -4.21
N VAL A 82 4.68 -2.76 -3.51
CA VAL A 82 3.81 -2.48 -2.37
C VAL A 82 2.88 -1.33 -2.74
N ASN A 83 1.59 -1.60 -2.93
CA ASN A 83 0.59 -0.59 -3.24
C ASN A 83 -0.28 -0.32 -2.01
N ILE A 84 -0.17 0.89 -1.48
CA ILE A 84 -0.96 1.37 -0.34
C ILE A 84 -2.25 1.96 -0.89
N ILE A 85 -3.38 1.41 -0.45
CA ILE A 85 -4.70 1.95 -0.77
C ILE A 85 -5.19 2.75 0.42
N THR A 86 -5.45 4.03 0.22
CA THR A 86 -5.98 4.92 1.25
C THR A 86 -7.44 4.61 1.52
N ARG A 87 -7.90 4.94 2.73
CA ARG A 87 -9.33 5.06 3.01
C ARG A 87 -9.93 6.15 2.14
N ASN A 88 -11.23 6.01 1.88
CA ASN A 88 -12.02 7.00 1.14
C ASN A 88 -13.47 7.04 1.65
N ALA A 89 -14.22 8.05 1.22
CA ALA A 89 -15.58 8.24 1.70
C ALA A 89 -16.54 7.12 1.31
N GLN A 90 -16.38 6.54 0.12
CA GLN A 90 -17.23 5.45 -0.40
C GLN A 90 -17.21 4.20 0.49
N LYS A 91 -16.10 3.96 1.18
CA LYS A 91 -15.93 2.81 2.09
C LYS A 91 -16.47 3.09 3.49
N LEU A 92 -16.22 4.30 3.97
CA LEU A 92 -16.60 4.73 5.32
C LEU A 92 -18.10 5.04 5.41
N VAL A 93 -18.60 5.75 4.41
CA VAL A 93 -19.99 6.20 4.32
C VAL A 93 -20.70 5.40 3.22
N LYS A 94 -21.56 4.46 3.62
CA LYS A 94 -22.15 3.49 2.68
C LYS A 94 -23.50 3.92 2.10
N THR A 95 -24.05 5.05 2.53
CA THR A 95 -25.37 5.57 2.12
C THR A 95 -25.21 6.98 1.59
N CYS A 96 -25.96 7.35 0.55
CA CYS A 96 -25.91 8.69 -0.02
C CYS A 96 -26.27 9.77 1.03
N HIS A 97 -25.63 10.95 0.93
CA HIS A 97 -25.83 12.11 1.79
C HIS A 97 -25.53 11.85 3.27
N GLN A 98 -24.45 11.14 3.55
CA GLN A 98 -23.99 10.90 4.92
C GLN A 98 -22.59 11.46 5.14
N SER A 99 -22.30 11.74 6.40
CA SER A 99 -20.97 12.14 6.86
C SER A 99 -20.57 11.33 8.08
N GLN A 100 -19.29 11.00 8.18
CA GLN A 100 -18.69 10.33 9.32
C GLN A 100 -17.49 11.15 9.80
N ALA A 101 -17.36 11.26 11.12
CA ALA A 101 -16.13 11.72 11.76
C ALA A 101 -15.64 10.67 12.77
N LYS A 102 -14.32 10.52 12.89
CA LYS A 102 -13.66 9.72 13.92
C LYS A 102 -12.50 10.51 14.51
N LEU A 103 -12.33 10.39 15.81
CA LEU A 103 -11.23 10.93 16.59
C LEU A 103 -10.39 9.76 17.09
N THR A 104 -9.07 9.89 16.99
CA THR A 104 -8.10 8.95 17.54
C THR A 104 -7.24 9.67 18.57
N VAL A 105 -7.09 9.07 19.74
CA VAL A 105 -6.10 9.48 20.74
C VAL A 105 -5.40 8.23 21.28
N GLY A 106 -4.11 8.27 21.51
CA GLY A 106 -3.36 7.12 22.01
C GLY A 106 -2.09 7.52 22.73
N GLY A 107 -1.62 6.60 23.57
CA GLY A 107 -0.40 6.73 24.36
C GLY A 107 0.22 5.36 24.63
N GLY A 108 1.50 5.32 24.96
CA GLY A 108 2.20 4.09 25.25
C GLY A 108 3.54 4.31 25.96
N LEU A 109 4.33 3.24 26.05
CA LEU A 109 5.68 3.35 26.61
C LEU A 109 6.61 4.12 25.67
N ASN A 110 7.76 4.54 26.21
CA ASN A 110 8.81 5.25 25.49
C ASN A 110 8.28 6.54 24.84
N ASN A 111 7.48 7.28 25.61
CA ASN A 111 6.83 8.53 25.23
C ASN A 111 5.96 8.43 23.96
N ALA A 112 5.48 7.23 23.62
CA ALA A 112 4.58 7.08 22.48
C ALA A 112 3.28 7.86 22.71
N TRP A 113 2.88 8.69 21.75
CA TRP A 113 1.56 9.27 21.71
C TRP A 113 1.07 9.45 20.27
N LYS A 114 -0.25 9.47 20.10
CA LYS A 114 -0.88 9.82 18.82
C LYS A 114 -2.19 10.56 19.02
N GLY A 115 -2.50 11.47 18.11
CA GLY A 115 -3.74 12.23 18.08
C GLY A 115 -4.13 12.54 16.65
N GLY A 116 -5.37 12.27 16.27
CA GLY A 116 -5.80 12.51 14.90
C GLY A 116 -7.31 12.52 14.72
N MET A 117 -7.75 13.01 13.58
CA MET A 117 -9.13 13.04 13.15
C MET A 117 -9.25 12.55 11.72
N GLU A 118 -10.35 11.88 11.42
CA GLU A 118 -10.78 11.63 10.04
C GLU A 118 -12.21 12.12 9.84
N TYR A 119 -12.48 12.64 8.64
CA TYR A 119 -13.78 13.06 8.18
C TYR A 119 -14.04 12.49 6.79
N ALA A 120 -15.25 11.97 6.58
CA ALA A 120 -15.70 11.43 5.32
C ALA A 120 -17.10 11.94 5.00
N PHE A 121 -17.35 12.29 3.75
CA PHE A 121 -18.64 12.71 3.23
C PHE A 121 -18.85 12.14 1.83
N ASN A 122 -20.07 11.71 1.53
CA ASN A 122 -20.46 11.38 0.18
C ASN A 122 -21.88 11.81 -0.20
N ASP A 123 -22.05 12.08 -1.50
CA ASP A 123 -23.33 12.22 -2.18
C ASP A 123 -23.29 11.48 -3.54
N GLU A 124 -24.30 11.69 -4.39
CA GLU A 124 -24.40 11.01 -5.69
C GLU A 124 -23.22 11.30 -6.63
N THR A 125 -22.60 12.47 -6.50
CA THR A 125 -21.59 13.01 -7.43
C THR A 125 -20.25 13.33 -6.78
N HIS A 126 -20.20 13.49 -5.46
CA HIS A 126 -19.03 13.88 -4.69
C HIS A 126 -18.67 12.82 -3.65
N ASP A 127 -17.38 12.58 -3.49
CA ASP A 127 -16.82 11.98 -2.29
C ASP A 127 -15.72 12.89 -1.76
N ALA A 128 -15.67 13.06 -0.44
CA ALA A 128 -14.59 13.78 0.23
C ALA A 128 -14.14 12.99 1.46
N TYR A 129 -12.85 12.76 1.57
CA TYR A 129 -12.20 12.16 2.72
C TYR A 129 -11.00 13.01 3.11
N VAL A 130 -10.88 13.28 4.40
CA VAL A 130 -9.73 13.98 5.00
C VAL A 130 -9.33 13.23 6.25
N HIS A 131 -8.03 12.98 6.39
CA HIS A 131 -7.40 12.43 7.59
C HIS A 131 -6.23 13.33 7.98
N VAL A 132 -6.14 13.65 9.27
CA VAL A 132 -5.03 14.39 9.85
C VAL A 132 -4.64 13.70 11.14
N GLN A 133 -3.38 13.33 11.30
CA GLN A 133 -2.90 12.71 12.53
C GLN A 133 -1.44 13.08 12.80
N GLN A 134 -1.17 13.43 14.06
CA GLN A 134 0.16 13.55 14.62
C GLN A 134 0.45 12.32 15.48
N SER A 135 1.69 11.83 15.44
CA SER A 135 2.18 10.82 16.38
C SER A 135 3.67 10.96 16.63
N ASP A 136 4.09 10.63 17.84
CA ASP A 136 5.49 10.62 18.23
C ASP A 136 5.81 9.32 18.98
N TYR A 137 7.03 8.85 18.80
CA TYR A 137 7.57 7.66 19.44
C TYR A 137 9.08 7.77 19.61
N GLU A 138 9.49 8.20 20.80
CA GLU A 138 10.89 8.40 21.19
C GLU A 138 11.70 7.10 21.32
N GLY A 139 11.07 5.93 21.29
CA GLY A 139 11.76 4.63 21.30
C GLY A 139 12.65 4.36 22.53
N GLN A 140 13.33 3.22 22.51
CA GLN A 140 14.30 2.79 23.53
C GLN A 140 15.73 3.18 23.14
N LEU A 141 16.63 3.31 24.12
CA LEU A 141 18.06 3.50 23.84
C LEU A 141 18.60 2.32 23.03
N LEU A 142 19.41 2.63 22.01
CA LEU A 142 20.13 1.63 21.22
C LEU A 142 21.03 0.81 22.15
N ARG A 143 20.90 -0.52 22.12
CA ARG A 143 21.71 -1.38 22.99
C ARG A 143 23.17 -1.40 22.53
N ARG A 144 24.09 -1.46 23.49
CA ARG A 144 25.54 -1.60 23.23
C ARG A 144 25.90 -3.04 22.84
N GLU A 145 25.43 -3.47 21.68
CA GLU A 145 25.66 -4.81 21.13
C GLU A 145 25.86 -4.73 19.61
N GLY A 146 26.22 -5.86 18.99
CA GLY A 146 26.35 -5.93 17.54
C GLY A 146 27.30 -4.89 16.97
N TRP A 147 26.90 -4.21 15.91
CA TRP A 147 27.73 -3.20 15.23
C TRP A 147 27.83 -1.92 16.06
N ALA A 148 26.79 -1.56 16.82
CA ALA A 148 26.76 -0.34 17.62
C ALA A 148 27.84 -0.33 18.72
N ALA A 149 28.24 -1.51 19.22
CA ALA A 149 29.31 -1.65 20.20
C ALA A 149 30.73 -1.57 19.61
N ASN A 150 30.88 -1.82 18.30
CA ASN A 150 32.17 -2.03 17.65
C ASN A 150 32.50 -0.95 16.62
N ARG A 151 31.49 -0.30 16.05
CA ARG A 151 31.65 0.75 15.06
C ARG A 151 32.07 2.04 15.74
N ALA A 152 33.18 2.62 15.29
CA ALA A 152 33.62 3.94 15.74
C ALA A 152 32.60 5.01 15.32
N PHE A 153 32.25 5.90 16.25
CA PHE A 153 31.51 7.12 15.94
C PHE A 153 32.50 8.14 15.37
N LEU A 154 32.29 8.54 14.12
CA LEU A 154 33.11 9.49 13.37
C LEU A 154 32.67 10.96 13.55
N GLY A 155 31.61 11.20 14.31
CA GLY A 155 31.24 12.55 14.76
C GLY A 155 32.24 13.12 15.79
N ASP A 156 31.99 14.35 16.25
CA ASP A 156 32.93 15.07 17.11
C ASP A 156 33.12 14.42 18.49
N SER A 157 32.07 13.78 19.00
CA SER A 157 32.07 13.09 20.31
C SER A 157 33.07 11.93 20.39
N GLY A 158 33.45 11.33 19.24
CA GLY A 158 34.27 10.13 19.19
C GLY A 158 33.62 8.91 19.89
N GLY A 159 34.41 7.89 20.21
CA GLY A 159 33.92 6.66 20.85
C GLY A 159 33.33 5.66 19.86
N VAL A 160 32.38 4.85 20.32
CA VAL A 160 31.58 3.95 19.47
C VAL A 160 30.15 4.47 19.31
N VAL A 161 29.41 3.95 18.34
CA VAL A 161 28.07 4.45 18.01
C VAL A 161 27.09 4.33 19.18
N ALA A 162 27.20 3.28 19.99
CA ALA A 162 26.39 3.17 21.21
C ALA A 162 26.66 4.27 22.26
N ASP A 163 27.78 5.00 22.18
CA ASP A 163 28.10 6.13 23.06
C ASP A 163 27.35 7.43 22.65
N ALA A 164 26.76 7.47 21.46
CA ALA A 164 25.98 8.62 21.00
C ALA A 164 24.57 8.67 21.60
N GLU A 165 24.20 7.69 22.44
CA GLU A 165 22.93 7.62 23.17
C GLU A 165 21.68 7.73 22.28
N HIS A 166 21.77 7.30 21.02
CA HIS A 166 20.63 7.30 20.11
C HIS A 166 19.46 6.54 20.71
N ARG A 167 18.28 7.13 20.58
CA ARG A 167 17.04 6.43 20.86
C ARG A 167 16.59 5.84 19.54
N LEU A 168 16.02 4.64 19.53
CA LEU A 168 15.41 4.04 18.36
C LEU A 168 14.11 4.79 18.00
N LYS A 169 14.18 6.13 17.92
CA LYS A 169 13.08 7.03 17.58
C LYS A 169 12.72 6.77 16.14
N ARG A 170 11.67 5.97 15.95
CA ARG A 170 11.23 5.56 14.62
C ARG A 170 10.37 6.63 13.93
N SER A 171 9.72 7.52 14.69
CA SER A 171 8.79 8.47 14.09
C SER A 171 8.32 9.57 15.06
N ASP A 172 8.53 10.82 14.67
CA ASP A 172 7.71 11.99 15.01
C ASP A 172 7.08 12.48 13.70
N ASN A 173 5.77 12.28 13.51
CA ASN A 173 5.14 12.37 12.21
C ASN A 173 3.81 13.11 12.23
N LEU A 174 3.64 14.03 11.29
CA LEU A 174 2.35 14.61 10.87
C LEU A 174 1.94 13.98 9.54
N THR A 175 0.79 13.31 9.49
CA THR A 175 0.24 12.78 8.25
C THR A 175 -1.10 13.45 7.93
N ILE A 176 -1.20 13.97 6.71
CA ILE A 176 -2.43 14.50 6.11
C ILE A 176 -2.74 13.72 4.84
N ILE A 177 -3.93 13.12 4.78
CA ILE A 177 -4.44 12.44 3.58
C ILE A 177 -5.74 13.10 3.17
N GLY A 178 -5.85 13.46 1.90
CA GLY A 178 -7.06 13.98 1.27
C GLY A 178 -7.43 13.12 0.07
N HIS A 179 -8.71 12.82 -0.08
CA HIS A 179 -9.25 12.23 -1.28
C HIS A 179 -10.55 12.94 -1.65
N GLY A 180 -10.63 13.42 -2.88
CA GLY A 180 -11.83 14.03 -3.45
C GLY A 180 -12.22 13.34 -4.74
N ARG A 181 -13.49 12.97 -4.90
CA ARG A 181 -14.03 12.53 -6.19
C ARG A 181 -15.10 13.50 -6.64
N TYR A 182 -15.05 13.89 -7.91
CA TYR A 182 -16.16 14.51 -8.62
C TYR A 182 -16.47 13.70 -9.87
N LYS A 183 -17.63 13.02 -9.88
CA LYS A 183 -18.00 12.06 -10.94
C LYS A 183 -16.94 10.95 -11.11
N GLN A 184 -16.18 10.97 -12.20
CA GLN A 184 -15.12 9.99 -12.53
C GLN A 184 -13.71 10.56 -12.30
N ILE A 185 -13.58 11.81 -11.88
CA ILE A 185 -12.29 12.46 -11.58
C ILE A 185 -11.98 12.24 -10.10
N ASN A 186 -10.82 11.67 -9.80
CA ASN A 186 -10.30 11.55 -8.44
C ASN A 186 -9.09 12.46 -8.26
N LEU A 187 -9.05 13.13 -7.13
CA LEU A 187 -7.95 13.94 -6.63
C LEU A 187 -7.47 13.31 -5.32
N ASP A 188 -6.22 12.90 -5.28
CA ASP A 188 -5.54 12.38 -4.11
C ASP A 188 -4.49 13.40 -3.66
N ILE A 189 -4.46 13.69 -2.36
CA ILE A 189 -3.48 14.60 -1.75
C ILE A 189 -2.88 13.88 -0.56
N MET A 190 -1.57 13.94 -0.41
CA MET A 190 -0.88 13.46 0.77
C MET A 190 0.20 14.46 1.18
N HIS A 191 0.32 14.71 2.47
CA HIS A 191 1.43 15.43 3.04
C HIS A 191 1.89 14.69 4.30
N VAL A 192 3.18 14.40 4.39
CA VAL A 192 3.79 13.71 5.52
C VAL A 192 5.06 14.45 5.92
N ASP A 193 5.10 14.91 7.16
CA ASP A 193 6.33 15.32 7.81
C ASP A 193 6.76 14.20 8.75
N GLN A 194 8.03 13.81 8.72
CA GLN A 194 8.61 12.84 9.65
C GLN A 194 9.97 13.32 10.14
N THR A 195 10.21 13.18 11.43
CA THR A 195 11.54 13.23 12.04
C THR A 195 11.87 11.88 12.68
N ARG A 196 13.07 11.36 12.42
CA ARG A 196 13.57 10.13 13.04
C ARG A 196 15.08 10.16 13.27
N ASP A 197 15.55 9.29 14.15
CA ASP A 197 16.97 9.13 14.39
C ASP A 197 17.60 8.27 13.29
N LEU A 198 18.74 8.72 12.79
CA LEU A 198 19.68 8.00 11.94
C LEU A 198 20.78 7.45 12.82
N TYR A 199 20.42 6.51 13.70
CA TYR A 199 21.34 5.95 14.70
C TYR A 199 22.50 5.16 14.10
N ASN A 200 22.45 4.93 12.80
CA ASN A 200 23.28 4.05 11.99
C ASN A 200 24.21 4.85 11.04
N PHE A 201 23.95 6.15 10.85
CA PHE A 201 24.95 7.14 10.48
C PHE A 201 25.82 7.48 11.68
N TYR A 202 27.00 6.88 11.73
CA TYR A 202 28.02 7.13 12.76
C TYR A 202 28.76 8.48 12.57
N HIS A 203 28.04 9.50 12.15
CA HIS A 203 28.47 10.88 11.88
C HIS A 203 27.59 11.84 12.70
N ASP A 204 27.91 13.13 12.72
CA ASP A 204 27.07 14.12 13.44
C ASP A 204 25.75 14.46 12.73
N ARG A 205 25.36 13.71 11.68
CA ARG A 205 24.09 13.85 10.93
C ARG A 205 23.12 12.71 11.30
N ASP A 206 22.86 12.59 12.58
CA ASP A 206 22.19 11.47 13.25
C ASP A 206 20.66 11.64 13.37
N GLN A 207 20.08 12.62 12.69
CA GLN A 207 18.62 12.78 12.57
C GLN A 207 18.21 13.17 11.15
N LEU A 208 17.19 12.50 10.63
CA LEU A 208 16.54 12.79 9.36
C LEU A 208 15.19 13.47 9.61
N GLU A 209 14.97 14.59 8.93
CA GLU A 209 13.65 15.19 8.75
C GLU A 209 13.28 15.06 7.26
N GLN A 210 12.12 14.48 6.97
CA GLN A 210 11.58 14.36 5.62
C GLN A 210 10.18 14.97 5.54
N ALA A 211 9.98 15.88 4.60
CA ALA A 211 8.68 16.48 4.27
C ALA A 211 8.28 16.08 2.85
N LEU A 212 7.27 15.23 2.74
CA LEU A 212 6.80 14.65 1.49
C LEU A 212 5.40 15.18 1.17
N THR A 213 5.25 15.87 0.03
CA THR A 213 3.95 16.35 -0.46
C THR A 213 3.65 15.75 -1.82
N TYR A 214 2.49 15.12 -1.95
CA TYR A 214 2.03 14.43 -3.15
C TYR A 214 0.65 14.95 -3.55
N VAL A 215 0.45 15.16 -4.86
CA VAL A 215 -0.85 15.42 -5.47
C VAL A 215 -1.01 14.53 -6.69
N GLY A 216 -2.08 13.75 -6.73
CA GLY A 216 -2.43 12.87 -7.84
C GLY A 216 -3.81 13.19 -8.39
N LEU A 217 -3.93 13.15 -9.71
CA LEU A 217 -5.19 13.24 -10.44
C LEU A 217 -5.37 11.97 -11.25
N SER A 218 -6.54 11.35 -11.18
CA SER A 218 -6.89 10.23 -12.04
C SER A 218 -8.29 10.35 -12.62
N HIS A 219 -8.46 9.91 -13.86
CA HIS A 219 -9.75 9.86 -14.53
C HIS A 219 -9.85 8.64 -15.44
N ARG A 220 -11.01 7.99 -15.41
CA ARG A 220 -11.36 6.89 -16.32
C ARG A 220 -12.41 7.37 -17.32
N PHE A 221 -12.04 7.47 -18.58
CA PHE A 221 -12.98 7.73 -19.68
C PHE A 221 -13.56 6.40 -20.18
N GLU A 222 -14.87 6.24 -20.08
CA GLU A 222 -15.59 5.10 -20.66
C GLU A 222 -16.29 5.58 -21.94
N PHE A 223 -15.65 5.41 -23.10
CA PHE A 223 -16.24 5.83 -24.39
C PHE A 223 -17.43 4.94 -24.75
N ASN A 224 -17.29 3.64 -24.47
CA ASN A 224 -18.32 2.62 -24.54
C ASN A 224 -17.87 1.41 -23.68
N PRO A 225 -18.70 0.36 -23.49
CA PRO A 225 -18.33 -0.79 -22.65
C PRO A 225 -17.08 -1.58 -23.09
N GLN A 226 -16.61 -1.38 -24.32
CA GLN A 226 -15.45 -2.05 -24.90
C GLN A 226 -14.19 -1.18 -24.92
N ILE A 227 -14.31 0.14 -24.81
CA ILE A 227 -13.18 1.08 -24.96
C ILE A 227 -13.12 1.99 -23.74
N GLU A 228 -12.05 1.84 -22.97
CA GLU A 228 -11.77 2.61 -21.76
C GLU A 228 -10.40 3.28 -21.86
N LEU A 229 -10.27 4.51 -21.40
CA LEU A 229 -8.99 5.19 -21.26
C LEU A 229 -8.82 5.61 -19.80
N ASP A 230 -7.85 5.01 -19.13
CA ASP A 230 -7.36 5.51 -17.84
C ASP A 230 -6.30 6.58 -18.08
N SER A 231 -6.41 7.68 -17.36
CA SER A 231 -5.43 8.76 -17.33
C SER A 231 -5.06 9.08 -15.90
N LYS A 232 -3.76 9.26 -15.64
CA LYS A 232 -3.22 9.67 -14.35
C LYS A 232 -2.14 10.70 -14.54
N ALA A 233 -2.11 11.69 -13.66
CA ALA A 233 -1.01 12.62 -13.54
C ALA A 233 -0.71 12.83 -12.05
N ASP A 234 0.56 13.00 -11.71
CA ASP A 234 0.96 13.26 -10.33
C ASP A 234 2.19 14.18 -10.25
N ALA A 235 2.31 14.82 -9.09
CA ALA A 235 3.47 15.61 -8.71
C ALA A 235 3.81 15.34 -7.25
N THR A 236 5.09 15.15 -6.98
CA THR A 236 5.60 14.90 -5.62
C THR A 236 6.79 15.82 -5.33
N ILE A 237 6.77 16.49 -4.19
CA ILE A 237 7.90 17.24 -3.64
C ILE A 237 8.41 16.46 -2.43
N ASP A 238 9.71 16.20 -2.40
CA ASP A 238 10.38 15.42 -1.38
C ASP A 238 11.57 16.20 -0.80
N ASP A 239 11.37 16.75 0.38
CA ASP A 239 12.37 17.53 1.10
C ASP A 239 13.05 16.70 2.15
N TYR A 240 14.39 16.72 2.12
CA TYR A 240 15.22 16.12 3.15
C TYR A 240 15.99 17.20 3.89
N THR A 241 16.07 17.03 5.20
CA THR A 241 16.92 17.83 6.09
C THR A 241 17.63 16.88 7.05
N LEU A 242 18.92 17.13 7.28
CA LEU A 242 19.75 16.36 8.19
C LEU A 242 20.16 17.25 9.35
N ARG A 243 20.09 16.71 10.57
CA ARG A 243 20.47 17.40 11.80
C ARG A 243 21.40 16.57 12.65
N SER A 244 22.12 17.29 13.51
CA SER A 244 22.80 16.71 14.67
C SER A 244 21.91 16.79 15.90
N VAL A 245 21.65 15.66 16.55
CA VAL A 245 20.97 15.58 17.86
C VAL A 245 21.83 16.29 18.91
N ASN A 246 23.12 15.97 18.95
CA ASN A 246 24.06 16.50 19.96
C ASN A 246 24.30 18.00 19.84
N HIS A 247 24.36 18.53 18.62
CA HIS A 247 24.64 19.96 18.38
C HIS A 247 23.40 20.80 18.10
N ASN A 248 22.22 20.17 17.98
CA ASN A 248 20.97 20.80 17.53
C ASN A 248 21.18 21.73 16.31
N THR A 249 22.00 21.29 15.36
CA THR A 249 22.49 22.09 14.23
C THR A 249 22.19 21.38 12.92
N LEU A 250 21.79 22.15 11.90
CA LEU A 250 21.59 21.63 10.54
C LEU A 250 22.91 21.12 9.97
N ALA A 251 22.92 19.85 9.58
CA ALA A 251 24.04 19.17 8.96
C ALA A 251 23.89 19.07 7.44
N GLY A 252 22.69 19.26 6.90
CA GLY A 252 22.47 19.25 5.46
C GLY A 252 21.01 19.26 5.07
N GLY A 253 20.77 19.17 3.77
CA GLY A 253 19.42 19.10 3.21
C GLY A 253 19.41 19.34 1.71
N THR A 254 18.31 18.98 1.08
CA THR A 254 18.12 19.01 -0.38
C THR A 254 16.68 18.64 -0.74
N ARG A 255 16.32 18.79 -2.02
CA ARG A 255 14.99 18.46 -2.56
C ARG A 255 15.10 17.59 -3.80
N GLU A 256 14.16 16.64 -3.91
CA GLU A 256 13.77 16.00 -5.16
C GLU A 256 12.32 16.37 -5.51
N THR A 257 12.08 16.80 -6.75
CA THR A 257 10.72 17.01 -7.28
C THR A 257 10.43 16.04 -8.41
N ARG A 258 9.24 15.45 -8.43
CA ARG A 258 8.84 14.39 -9.36
C ARG A 258 7.53 14.71 -10.05
N TYR A 259 7.42 14.33 -11.30
CA TYR A 259 6.21 14.47 -12.10
C TYR A 259 5.94 13.19 -12.89
N GLY A 260 4.70 12.72 -12.87
CA GLY A 260 4.25 11.52 -13.57
C GLY A 260 3.06 11.81 -14.49
N LEU A 261 3.03 11.16 -15.65
CA LEU A 261 1.87 11.08 -16.54
C LEU A 261 1.75 9.65 -17.08
N GLN A 262 0.57 9.05 -16.95
CA GLN A 262 0.26 7.71 -17.44
C GLN A 262 -1.08 7.73 -18.21
N LEU A 263 -1.09 7.11 -19.39
CA LEU A 263 -2.27 6.88 -20.20
C LEU A 263 -2.36 5.38 -20.52
N VAL A 264 -3.52 4.76 -20.28
CA VAL A 264 -3.76 3.35 -20.58
C VAL A 264 -5.09 3.19 -21.31
N LEU A 265 -5.02 2.88 -22.61
CA LEU A 265 -6.17 2.53 -23.43
C LEU A 265 -6.44 1.03 -23.30
N ARG A 266 -7.65 0.65 -22.88
CA ARG A 266 -8.12 -0.74 -22.85
C ARG A 266 -9.18 -0.97 -23.91
N LEU A 267 -8.97 -2.03 -24.68
CA LEU A 267 -9.85 -2.52 -25.72
C LEU A 267 -10.31 -3.92 -25.33
N LYS A 268 -11.57 -4.05 -24.92
CA LYS A 268 -12.20 -5.29 -24.50
C LYS A 268 -12.96 -5.89 -25.67
N GLU A 269 -12.89 -7.21 -25.80
CA GLU A 269 -13.64 -7.98 -26.80
C GLU A 269 -13.35 -7.54 -28.26
N LEU A 270 -12.09 -7.19 -28.59
CA LEU A 270 -11.65 -7.01 -29.99
C LEU A 270 -11.88 -8.29 -30.81
N TRP A 271 -11.62 -9.42 -30.15
CA TRP A 271 -12.19 -10.72 -30.46
C TRP A 271 -12.68 -11.33 -29.14
N GLN A 272 -13.53 -12.36 -29.23
CA GLN A 272 -14.22 -12.92 -28.08
C GLN A 272 -13.23 -13.38 -26.99
N GLY A 273 -13.41 -12.91 -25.74
CA GLY A 273 -12.59 -13.27 -24.57
C GLY A 273 -11.28 -12.51 -24.45
N ASN A 274 -11.04 -11.49 -25.27
CA ASN A 274 -9.82 -10.71 -25.29
C ASN A 274 -9.92 -9.40 -24.48
N THR A 275 -8.81 -8.99 -23.86
CA THR A 275 -8.62 -7.62 -23.36
C THR A 275 -7.19 -7.17 -23.63
N LEU A 276 -7.06 -6.21 -24.56
CA LEU A 276 -5.81 -5.56 -24.92
C LEU A 276 -5.67 -4.23 -24.17
N ALA A 277 -4.51 -3.99 -23.58
CA ALA A 277 -4.13 -2.72 -22.96
C ALA A 277 -2.91 -2.14 -23.67
N LEU A 278 -2.99 -0.87 -24.07
CA LEU A 278 -1.91 -0.08 -24.65
C LEU A 278 -1.61 1.09 -23.72
N GLY A 279 -0.38 1.17 -23.24
CA GLY A 279 0.04 2.13 -22.24
C GLY A 279 1.18 3.02 -22.70
N SER A 280 1.16 4.28 -22.26
CA SER A 280 2.26 5.22 -22.40
C SER A 280 2.48 5.94 -21.08
N GLU A 281 3.75 6.12 -20.71
CA GLU A 281 4.14 6.77 -19.46
C GLU A 281 5.29 7.75 -19.66
N PHE A 282 5.28 8.80 -18.86
CA PHE A 282 6.35 9.77 -18.75
C PHE A 282 6.60 10.08 -17.26
N HIS A 283 7.86 10.01 -16.85
CA HIS A 283 8.29 10.46 -15.53
C HIS A 283 9.46 11.45 -15.66
N SER A 284 9.44 12.52 -14.87
CA SER A 284 10.51 13.50 -14.73
C SER A 284 10.92 13.64 -13.28
N TYR A 285 12.22 13.64 -13.01
CA TYR A 285 12.82 13.77 -11.69
C TYR A 285 13.82 14.93 -11.69
N ASP A 286 13.59 15.94 -10.86
CA ASP A 286 14.49 17.05 -10.63
C ASP A 286 15.22 16.86 -9.30
N LEU A 287 16.49 16.49 -9.39
CA LEU A 287 17.33 16.11 -8.26
C LEU A 287 18.20 17.28 -7.80
N GLY A 288 18.50 17.33 -6.49
CA GLY A 288 19.49 18.26 -5.93
C GLY A 288 19.01 19.71 -5.96
N GLN A 289 17.71 19.94 -5.82
CA GLN A 289 17.14 21.28 -5.64
C GLN A 289 17.38 21.76 -4.20
N THR A 290 17.20 23.06 -3.95
CA THR A 290 17.16 23.58 -2.57
C THR A 290 15.85 23.18 -1.90
N ASN A 291 15.92 22.65 -0.68
CA ASN A 291 14.74 22.38 0.14
C ASN A 291 14.08 23.67 0.65
N ASP A 292 13.01 23.55 1.43
CA ASP A 292 12.28 24.69 2.01
C ASP A 292 13.12 25.57 2.95
N ASN A 293 14.21 25.02 3.52
CA ASN A 293 15.18 25.79 4.31
C ASN A 293 16.17 26.58 3.43
N GLY A 294 16.10 26.43 2.11
CA GLY A 294 17.06 27.01 1.16
C GLY A 294 18.39 26.25 1.09
N ASP A 295 18.42 25.03 1.63
CA ASP A 295 19.63 24.22 1.79
C ASP A 295 19.76 23.19 0.64
N ASN A 296 21.00 22.99 0.18
CA ASN A 296 21.37 21.97 -0.81
C ASN A 296 22.81 21.50 -0.59
N TYR A 297 23.16 21.17 0.66
CA TYR A 297 24.52 20.84 1.07
C TYR A 297 24.54 19.69 2.08
N ILE A 298 25.74 19.15 2.37
CA ILE A 298 25.93 18.16 3.43
C ILE A 298 27.23 18.36 4.23
N ILE A 299 27.17 18.06 5.52
CA ILE A 299 28.29 18.14 6.47
C ILE A 299 28.28 16.88 7.33
N ASN A 300 29.41 16.17 7.34
CA ASN A 300 29.55 14.88 8.01
C ASN A 300 30.02 14.99 9.47
N ARG A 301 30.60 16.12 9.88
CA ARG A 301 31.10 16.36 11.24
C ARG A 301 30.86 17.82 11.63
N LEU A 302 30.33 18.04 12.82
CA LEU A 302 29.97 19.34 13.38
C LEU A 302 30.80 19.62 14.64
N SER A 303 32.09 19.87 14.46
CA SER A 303 32.98 20.41 15.50
C SER A 303 32.86 21.94 15.62
N ALA A 304 33.40 22.51 16.70
CA ALA A 304 33.48 23.96 16.89
C ALA A 304 34.06 24.71 15.66
N ASP A 305 35.07 24.14 15.00
CA ASP A 305 35.69 24.72 13.81
C ASP A 305 34.77 24.68 12.58
N THR A 306 34.08 23.56 12.36
CA THR A 306 33.14 23.44 11.24
C THR A 306 31.92 24.33 11.43
N ILE A 307 31.44 24.48 12.67
CA ILE A 307 30.34 25.39 13.02
C ILE A 307 30.78 26.84 12.77
N ALA A 308 31.99 27.23 13.16
CA ALA A 308 32.53 28.57 12.90
C ALA A 308 32.65 28.88 11.39
N ASN A 309 32.83 27.87 10.55
CA ASN A 309 32.98 27.99 9.10
C ASN A 309 31.74 27.57 8.30
N LEU A 310 30.59 27.40 8.95
CA LEU A 310 29.39 26.80 8.36
C LEU A 310 28.93 27.51 7.08
N SER A 311 28.99 28.84 7.03
CA SER A 311 28.60 29.62 5.85
C SER A 311 29.41 29.26 4.60
N THR A 312 30.73 29.08 4.75
CA THR A 312 31.61 28.65 3.67
C THR A 312 31.30 27.20 3.29
N LEU A 313 31.20 26.30 4.28
CA LEU A 313 30.94 24.88 4.04
C LEU A 313 29.61 24.62 3.32
N LYS A 314 28.57 25.38 3.66
CA LYS A 314 27.28 25.35 2.94
C LYS A 314 27.42 25.64 1.45
N SER A 315 28.38 26.48 1.05
CA SER A 315 28.63 26.83 -0.35
C SER A 315 29.58 25.86 -1.08
N THR A 316 30.45 25.17 -0.34
CA THR A 316 31.46 24.27 -0.93
C THR A 316 31.00 22.81 -0.97
N ASN A 317 30.08 22.40 -0.09
CA ASN A 317 29.60 21.03 0.04
C ASN A 317 28.23 20.82 -0.62
N THR A 318 27.92 21.60 -1.66
CA THR A 318 26.63 21.55 -2.32
C THR A 318 26.46 20.29 -3.18
N PHE A 319 25.21 19.99 -3.54
CA PHE A 319 24.94 18.97 -4.54
C PHE A 319 25.63 19.33 -5.85
N VAL A 320 26.46 18.42 -6.38
CA VAL A 320 27.44 18.75 -7.41
C VAL A 320 26.75 19.14 -8.71
N TYR A 321 25.74 18.35 -9.13
CA TYR A 321 24.99 18.59 -10.36
C TYR A 321 23.51 18.31 -10.18
N PRO A 322 22.71 19.33 -9.82
CA PRO A 322 21.28 19.25 -9.94
C PRO A 322 20.94 18.77 -11.35
N SER A 323 20.11 17.74 -11.44
CA SER A 323 19.90 17.00 -12.68
C SER A 323 18.43 16.76 -12.90
N ASN A 324 18.01 16.86 -14.16
CA ASN A 324 16.70 16.46 -14.61
C ASN A 324 16.83 15.10 -15.32
N ILE A 325 16.13 14.09 -14.82
CA ILE A 325 16.07 12.75 -15.40
C ILE A 325 14.67 12.54 -15.96
N ASN A 326 14.57 12.15 -17.23
CA ASN A 326 13.32 11.84 -17.89
C ASN A 326 13.29 10.37 -18.32
N VAL A 327 12.15 9.73 -18.12
CA VAL A 327 11.88 8.34 -18.52
C VAL A 327 10.62 8.29 -19.36
N TYR A 328 10.75 7.75 -20.57
CA TYR A 328 9.64 7.53 -21.49
C TYR A 328 9.39 6.04 -21.59
N SER A 329 8.13 5.63 -21.47
CA SER A 329 7.79 4.21 -21.52
C SER A 329 6.56 3.95 -22.37
N PHE A 330 6.57 2.81 -23.05
CA PHE A 330 5.44 2.28 -23.79
C PHE A 330 5.25 0.81 -23.42
N PHE A 331 4.01 0.38 -23.23
CA PHE A 331 3.72 -1.03 -22.98
C PHE A 331 2.46 -1.51 -23.68
N ILE A 332 2.44 -2.81 -23.93
CA ILE A 332 1.32 -3.55 -24.45
C ILE A 332 1.12 -4.77 -23.56
N GLU A 333 -0.10 -4.98 -23.10
CA GLU A 333 -0.50 -6.19 -22.37
C GLU A 333 -1.75 -6.77 -23.00
N ASP A 334 -1.76 -8.08 -23.22
CA ASP A 334 -2.88 -8.80 -23.78
C ASP A 334 -3.28 -9.94 -22.86
N ASN A 335 -4.57 -10.01 -22.53
CA ASN A 335 -5.17 -11.11 -21.78
C ASN A 335 -6.23 -11.78 -22.66
N TYR A 336 -6.16 -13.10 -22.79
CA TYR A 336 -7.06 -13.85 -23.65
C TYR A 336 -7.60 -15.11 -22.95
N ASP A 337 -8.91 -15.13 -22.73
CA ASP A 337 -9.67 -16.28 -22.24
C ASP A 337 -9.96 -17.24 -23.40
N LEU A 338 -9.08 -18.23 -23.60
CA LEU A 338 -9.23 -19.27 -24.63
C LEU A 338 -10.50 -20.10 -24.41
N ASN A 339 -10.83 -20.39 -23.15
CA ASN A 339 -12.06 -21.05 -22.72
C ASN A 339 -12.25 -20.86 -21.19
N ALA A 340 -13.34 -21.40 -20.64
CA ALA A 340 -13.66 -21.29 -19.22
C ALA A 340 -12.59 -21.84 -18.24
N LYS A 341 -11.67 -22.70 -18.72
CA LYS A 341 -10.61 -23.32 -17.91
C LYS A 341 -9.22 -22.77 -18.20
N LEU A 342 -8.99 -22.07 -19.30
CA LEU A 342 -7.66 -21.66 -19.72
C LEU A 342 -7.68 -20.21 -20.20
N SER A 343 -6.86 -19.40 -19.55
CA SER A 343 -6.57 -18.02 -19.96
C SER A 343 -5.07 -17.88 -20.17
N VAL A 344 -4.67 -17.12 -21.19
CA VAL A 344 -3.27 -16.78 -21.45
C VAL A 344 -3.09 -15.29 -21.35
N PHE A 345 -1.91 -14.85 -20.94
CA PHE A 345 -1.56 -13.44 -20.91
C PHE A 345 -0.13 -13.22 -21.39
N GLY A 346 0.10 -12.08 -22.02
CA GLY A 346 1.40 -11.66 -22.52
C GLY A 346 1.55 -10.16 -22.42
N GLY A 347 2.79 -9.69 -22.27
CA GLY A 347 3.07 -8.27 -22.23
C GLY A 347 4.51 -7.95 -22.60
N LEU A 348 4.69 -6.76 -23.17
CA LEU A 348 5.98 -6.18 -23.49
C LEU A 348 5.98 -4.73 -23.01
N ARG A 349 7.06 -4.34 -22.34
CA ARG A 349 7.31 -2.94 -21.98
C ARG A 349 8.65 -2.49 -22.48
N PHE A 350 8.67 -1.32 -23.11
CA PHE A 350 9.86 -0.59 -23.51
C PHE A 350 10.01 0.66 -22.64
N ASP A 351 11.19 0.87 -22.09
CA ASP A 351 11.57 2.05 -21.32
C ASP A 351 12.82 2.68 -21.93
N GLN A 352 12.83 4.00 -22.05
CA GLN A 352 13.98 4.77 -22.51
C GLN A 352 14.38 5.78 -21.44
N HIS A 353 15.67 5.82 -21.15
CA HIS A 353 16.29 6.74 -20.22
C HIS A 353 17.60 7.27 -20.77
N LYS A 354 17.85 8.57 -20.59
CA LYS A 354 18.99 9.29 -21.18
C LYS A 354 20.36 8.65 -20.88
N HIS A 355 20.53 8.09 -19.69
CA HIS A 355 21.81 7.55 -19.24
C HIS A 355 21.98 6.04 -19.47
N TRP A 356 21.19 5.20 -18.79
CA TRP A 356 21.29 3.73 -18.95
C TRP A 356 20.69 3.19 -20.27
N GLY A 357 20.12 4.05 -21.11
CA GLY A 357 19.68 3.72 -22.46
C GLY A 357 18.29 3.11 -22.54
N ASP A 358 18.13 2.14 -23.43
CA ASP A 358 16.87 1.48 -23.72
C ASP A 358 16.75 0.14 -23.00
N ASN A 359 15.53 -0.22 -22.61
CA ASN A 359 15.23 -1.45 -21.91
C ASN A 359 13.93 -2.08 -22.41
N LEU A 360 13.95 -3.39 -22.71
CA LEU A 360 12.76 -4.18 -23.04
C LEU A 360 12.52 -5.22 -21.94
N SER A 361 11.29 -5.31 -21.46
CA SER A 361 10.87 -6.27 -20.42
C SER A 361 9.69 -7.12 -20.91
N PRO A 362 9.87 -8.44 -21.10
CA PRO A 362 8.78 -9.35 -21.46
C PRO A 362 8.08 -9.99 -20.25
N ARG A 363 6.82 -10.38 -20.47
CA ARG A 363 6.03 -11.22 -19.57
C ARG A 363 5.11 -12.13 -20.37
N ILE A 364 4.98 -13.37 -19.95
CA ILE A 364 4.04 -14.32 -20.53
C ILE A 364 3.61 -15.33 -19.46
N GLY A 365 2.38 -15.79 -19.54
CA GLY A 365 1.91 -16.85 -18.68
C GLY A 365 0.51 -17.34 -19.03
N LEU A 366 0.03 -18.25 -18.18
CA LEU A 366 -1.29 -18.84 -18.30
C LEU A 366 -1.90 -19.07 -16.93
N PHE A 367 -3.23 -19.05 -16.89
CA PHE A 367 -4.05 -19.52 -15.80
C PHE A 367 -4.82 -20.75 -16.26
N TYR A 368 -4.71 -21.85 -15.50
CA TYR A 368 -5.42 -23.09 -15.77
C TYR A 368 -6.30 -23.47 -14.58
N LYS A 369 -7.62 -23.55 -14.80
CA LYS A 369 -8.66 -23.88 -13.82
C LYS A 369 -9.26 -25.26 -14.16
N PRO A 370 -8.58 -26.36 -13.81
CA PRO A 370 -9.06 -27.70 -14.12
C PRO A 370 -10.42 -28.03 -13.47
N TRP A 371 -10.69 -27.44 -12.30
CA TRP A 371 -11.94 -27.50 -11.53
C TRP A 371 -12.28 -26.13 -10.90
N THR A 372 -13.47 -25.98 -10.32
CA THR A 372 -14.05 -24.68 -9.90
C THR A 372 -13.31 -24.00 -8.74
N LEU A 373 -12.74 -24.79 -7.82
CA LEU A 373 -12.08 -24.31 -6.61
C LEU A 373 -10.55 -24.32 -6.67
N GLY A 374 -9.95 -24.68 -7.82
CA GLY A 374 -8.50 -24.78 -7.99
C GLY A 374 -8.01 -24.06 -9.23
N GLN A 375 -6.85 -23.41 -9.10
CA GLN A 375 -6.21 -22.67 -10.18
C GLN A 375 -4.70 -22.85 -10.13
N PHE A 376 -4.13 -23.15 -11.28
CA PHE A 376 -2.70 -23.08 -11.54
C PHE A 376 -2.36 -21.81 -12.31
N ARG A 377 -1.21 -21.21 -12.01
CA ARG A 377 -0.59 -20.17 -12.82
C ARG A 377 0.84 -20.59 -13.15
N LEU A 378 1.19 -20.59 -14.42
CA LEU A 378 2.57 -20.70 -14.88
C LEU A 378 2.94 -19.39 -15.56
N SER A 379 4.05 -18.78 -15.18
CA SER A 379 4.46 -17.49 -15.75
C SER A 379 5.97 -17.30 -15.79
N TYR A 380 6.44 -16.66 -16.85
CA TYR A 380 7.78 -16.08 -16.97
C TYR A 380 7.65 -14.57 -17.07
N GLN A 381 8.49 -13.83 -16.34
CA GLN A 381 8.53 -12.37 -16.42
C GLN A 381 9.93 -11.85 -16.09
N GLN A 382 10.31 -10.75 -16.73
CA GLN A 382 11.58 -10.06 -16.46
C GLN A 382 11.33 -8.71 -15.80
N GLY A 383 11.91 -8.50 -14.63
CA GLY A 383 12.02 -7.19 -13.99
C GLY A 383 13.30 -6.48 -14.37
N PHE A 384 13.31 -5.16 -14.17
CA PHE A 384 14.54 -4.38 -14.31
C PHE A 384 14.61 -3.18 -13.35
N ARG A 385 15.84 -2.72 -13.07
CA ARG A 385 16.11 -1.44 -12.44
C ARG A 385 17.34 -0.81 -13.10
N GLY A 386 17.18 0.41 -13.63
CA GLY A 386 18.32 1.24 -14.06
C GLY A 386 19.08 1.79 -12.85
N ALA A 387 20.30 2.32 -13.05
CA ALA A 387 21.03 2.95 -11.95
C ALA A 387 20.32 4.20 -11.43
N VAL A 388 20.43 4.44 -10.12
CA VAL A 388 19.88 5.61 -9.43
C VAL A 388 20.54 6.92 -9.90
N GLY A 389 19.88 8.04 -9.67
CA GLY A 389 20.28 9.37 -10.11
C GLY A 389 21.67 9.80 -9.67
N LEU A 390 22.14 9.38 -8.48
CA LEU A 390 23.49 9.67 -7.99
C LEU A 390 24.60 9.21 -8.94
N ASN A 391 24.39 8.12 -9.68
CA ASN A 391 25.37 7.64 -10.66
C ASN A 391 25.71 8.71 -11.72
N TYR A 392 24.75 9.58 -12.02
CA TYR A 392 24.84 10.59 -13.07
C TYR A 392 25.01 12.01 -12.53
N SER A 393 24.51 12.28 -11.33
CA SER A 393 24.51 13.62 -10.71
C SER A 393 25.66 13.84 -9.71
N GLY A 394 26.27 12.79 -9.17
CA GLY A 394 27.47 12.86 -8.32
C GLY A 394 27.22 13.24 -6.87
N GLY A 395 25.95 13.36 -6.46
CA GLY A 395 25.59 13.62 -5.07
C GLY A 395 26.12 14.94 -4.54
N PHE A 396 26.63 14.94 -3.31
CA PHE A 396 27.22 16.12 -2.68
C PHE A 396 28.74 16.17 -2.85
N ARG A 397 29.28 17.39 -2.99
CA ARG A 397 30.74 17.61 -2.98
C ARG A 397 31.32 17.17 -1.65
N HIS A 398 32.52 16.59 -1.70
CA HIS A 398 33.23 16.03 -0.54
C HIS A 398 32.58 14.82 0.15
N ASP A 399 31.52 14.24 -0.45
CA ASP A 399 30.99 12.93 -0.05
C ASP A 399 31.60 11.78 -0.87
N GLY A 400 32.35 12.15 -1.94
CA GLY A 400 33.18 11.23 -2.70
C GLY A 400 32.45 10.42 -3.76
N LEU A 401 31.23 10.78 -4.18
CA LEU A 401 30.58 10.07 -5.29
C LEU A 401 31.18 10.50 -6.63
N LEU A 402 31.73 9.52 -7.36
CA LEU A 402 32.28 9.68 -8.70
C LEU A 402 31.20 9.38 -9.73
N ARG A 403 30.95 10.34 -10.62
CA ARG A 403 29.96 10.21 -11.69
C ARG A 403 30.49 9.41 -12.85
N GLU A 404 29.57 8.71 -13.50
CA GLU A 404 29.88 7.90 -14.69
C GLU A 404 30.58 8.71 -15.80
N SER A 405 30.18 9.97 -16.01
CA SER A 405 30.80 10.84 -17.02
C SER A 405 32.28 11.16 -16.76
N ASN A 406 32.74 10.99 -15.51
CA ASN A 406 34.12 11.23 -15.09
C ASN A 406 34.96 9.95 -15.03
N PHE A 407 34.42 8.78 -15.40
CA PHE A 407 35.18 7.53 -15.43
C PHE A 407 36.41 7.62 -16.36
N ASN A 408 36.28 8.29 -17.51
CA ASN A 408 37.41 8.51 -18.43
C ASN A 408 38.53 9.38 -17.84
N ALA A 409 38.23 10.18 -16.81
CA ALA A 409 39.25 11.01 -16.14
C ALA A 409 40.17 10.17 -15.23
N LEU A 410 39.78 8.95 -14.86
CA LEU A 410 40.58 8.05 -14.02
C LEU A 410 41.90 7.67 -14.69
N ASP A 411 41.88 7.44 -16.00
CA ASP A 411 43.07 7.11 -16.79
C ASP A 411 44.06 8.27 -16.81
N ALA A 412 43.55 9.48 -17.03
CA ALA A 412 44.37 10.70 -17.00
C ALA A 412 44.96 10.96 -15.60
N ALA A 413 44.21 10.63 -14.54
CA ALA A 413 44.67 10.73 -13.16
C ALA A 413 45.62 9.60 -12.70
N GLN A 414 45.87 8.62 -13.59
CA GLN A 414 46.74 7.47 -13.37
C GLN A 414 46.46 6.77 -12.04
N ILE A 415 45.18 6.48 -11.75
CA ILE A 415 44.78 5.77 -10.53
C ILE A 415 44.93 4.25 -10.77
N PRO A 416 45.88 3.57 -10.09
CA PRO A 416 46.15 2.16 -10.37
C PRO A 416 44.95 1.26 -10.09
N GLY A 417 44.63 0.37 -11.04
CA GLY A 417 43.57 -0.63 -10.89
C GLY A 417 42.14 -0.15 -11.20
N TYR A 418 41.95 1.12 -11.56
CA TYR A 418 40.63 1.70 -11.83
C TYR A 418 40.52 2.34 -13.22
N SER A 419 41.34 1.90 -14.17
CA SER A 419 41.24 2.29 -15.58
C SER A 419 40.06 1.58 -16.28
N ASN A 420 39.40 2.24 -17.23
CA ASN A 420 38.33 1.68 -18.07
C ASN A 420 37.05 1.23 -17.31
N LEU A 421 36.57 2.03 -16.35
CA LEU A 421 35.22 1.79 -15.81
C LEU A 421 34.16 1.98 -16.91
N SER A 422 33.17 1.08 -16.95
CA SER A 422 32.11 1.10 -17.96
C SER A 422 30.83 1.73 -17.45
N ALA A 423 30.05 2.31 -18.38
CA ALA A 423 28.70 2.79 -18.10
C ALA A 423 27.78 1.70 -17.56
N ILE A 424 26.85 2.09 -16.68
CA ILE A 424 25.96 1.16 -16.00
C ILE A 424 24.79 0.76 -16.90
N LYS A 425 24.55 -0.55 -16.97
CA LYS A 425 23.38 -1.15 -17.61
C LYS A 425 22.32 -1.50 -16.57
N PRO A 426 21.04 -1.56 -16.96
CA PRO A 426 19.98 -1.99 -16.07
C PRO A 426 20.22 -3.40 -15.50
N GLU A 427 19.99 -3.54 -14.21
CA GLU A 427 19.91 -4.82 -13.53
C GLU A 427 18.64 -5.56 -13.94
N LYS A 428 18.72 -6.89 -14.02
CA LYS A 428 17.63 -7.75 -14.49
C LYS A 428 17.32 -8.85 -13.49
N LEU A 429 16.03 -9.16 -13.34
CA LEU A 429 15.55 -10.33 -12.62
C LEU A 429 14.61 -11.11 -13.54
N ASP A 430 15.06 -12.26 -13.99
CA ASP A 430 14.25 -13.22 -14.73
C ASP A 430 13.60 -14.20 -13.76
N THR A 431 12.27 -14.29 -13.76
CA THR A 431 11.52 -15.13 -12.85
C THR A 431 10.61 -16.10 -13.61
N LEU A 432 10.74 -17.40 -13.29
CA LEU A 432 9.78 -18.44 -13.66
C LEU A 432 9.00 -18.87 -12.42
N GLU A 433 7.68 -18.90 -12.51
CA GLU A 433 6.79 -19.19 -11.39
C GLU A 433 5.74 -20.24 -11.74
N LEU A 434 5.53 -21.18 -10.80
CA LEU A 434 4.38 -22.06 -10.76
C LEU A 434 3.62 -21.81 -9.46
N ALA A 435 2.43 -21.22 -9.56
CA ALA A 435 1.54 -21.00 -8.44
C ALA A 435 0.34 -21.94 -8.48
N PHE A 436 -0.09 -22.41 -7.32
CA PHE A 436 -1.27 -23.26 -7.13
C PHE A 436 -2.12 -22.70 -5.99
N GLN A 437 -3.39 -22.43 -6.29
CA GLN A 437 -4.38 -21.96 -5.34
C GLN A 437 -5.53 -22.96 -5.27
N GLN A 438 -5.96 -23.31 -4.06
CA GLN A 438 -7.05 -24.24 -3.82
C GLN A 438 -7.91 -23.79 -2.64
N ALA A 439 -9.22 -23.70 -2.84
CA ALA A 439 -10.19 -23.67 -1.74
C ALA A 439 -10.76 -25.08 -1.54
N LEU A 440 -10.66 -25.66 -0.34
CA LEU A 440 -11.26 -26.99 -0.09
C LEU A 440 -12.76 -26.87 0.22
N ASN A 441 -13.12 -25.80 0.92
CA ASN A 441 -14.48 -25.41 1.30
C ASN A 441 -14.47 -23.89 1.60
N PRO A 442 -15.59 -23.29 2.05
CA PRO A 442 -15.61 -21.85 2.37
C PRO A 442 -14.62 -21.41 3.46
N HIS A 443 -14.09 -22.33 4.26
CA HIS A 443 -13.21 -22.03 5.40
C HIS A 443 -11.73 -22.20 5.08
N TRP A 444 -11.37 -23.21 4.30
CA TRP A 444 -9.97 -23.56 4.04
C TRP A 444 -9.51 -23.13 2.66
N ARG A 445 -8.43 -22.34 2.62
CA ARG A 445 -7.74 -21.94 1.39
C ARG A 445 -6.24 -22.12 1.50
N PHE A 446 -5.66 -22.70 0.45
CA PHE A 446 -4.24 -22.92 0.27
C PHE A 446 -3.74 -22.08 -0.90
N ASP A 447 -2.63 -21.39 -0.73
CA ASP A 447 -1.93 -20.69 -1.80
C ASP A 447 -0.45 -21.08 -1.75
N ASN A 448 0.08 -21.61 -2.84
CA ASN A 448 1.46 -22.08 -2.94
C ASN A 448 2.12 -21.49 -4.18
N VAL A 449 3.39 -21.14 -4.09
CA VAL A 449 4.20 -20.63 -5.21
C VAL A 449 5.56 -21.32 -5.16
N LEU A 450 5.96 -21.93 -6.27
CA LEU A 450 7.33 -22.33 -6.54
C LEU A 450 7.91 -21.32 -7.53
N PHE A 451 9.13 -20.87 -7.29
CA PHE A 451 9.77 -19.91 -8.18
C PHE A 451 11.25 -20.21 -8.39
N TYR A 452 11.72 -19.85 -9.57
CA TYR A 452 13.12 -19.79 -9.95
C TYR A 452 13.42 -18.35 -10.36
N ASN A 453 14.48 -17.77 -9.81
CA ASN A 453 14.95 -16.43 -10.11
C ASN A 453 16.37 -16.49 -10.66
N SER A 454 16.66 -15.69 -11.69
CA SER A 454 18.02 -15.39 -12.14
C SER A 454 18.23 -13.89 -12.15
N VAL A 455 19.13 -13.40 -11.29
CA VAL A 455 19.51 -11.98 -11.22
C VAL A 455 20.78 -11.79 -12.04
N SER A 456 20.82 -10.81 -12.91
CA SER A 456 22.01 -10.49 -13.73
C SER A 456 22.24 -8.98 -13.86
N ASN A 457 23.46 -8.60 -14.25
CA ASN A 457 23.91 -7.20 -14.32
C ASN A 457 23.69 -6.43 -13.01
N ILE A 458 24.02 -7.05 -11.88
CA ILE A 458 23.75 -6.49 -10.55
C ILE A 458 24.44 -5.14 -10.43
N ILE A 459 23.67 -4.09 -10.17
CA ILE A 459 24.18 -2.77 -9.87
C ILE A 459 24.69 -2.82 -8.44
N ASP A 460 25.98 -2.59 -8.25
CA ASP A 460 26.70 -2.66 -6.98
C ASP A 460 27.59 -1.42 -6.80
N VAL A 461 28.17 -1.25 -5.61
CA VAL A 461 28.99 -0.09 -5.27
C VAL A 461 30.46 -0.48 -5.16
N GLY A 462 31.30 0.24 -5.90
CA GLY A 462 32.76 0.18 -5.82
C GLY A 462 33.34 1.36 -5.03
N ALA A 463 34.58 1.21 -4.55
CA ALA A 463 35.29 2.27 -3.84
C ALA A 463 36.76 2.37 -4.27
N ILE A 464 37.22 3.58 -4.55
CA ILE A 464 38.63 3.94 -4.75
C ILE A 464 39.13 4.58 -3.47
N ARG A 465 40.08 3.97 -2.77
CA ARG A 465 40.56 4.46 -1.47
C ARG A 465 41.99 4.96 -1.56
N GLY A 466 42.20 6.24 -1.26
CA GLY A 466 43.53 6.82 -1.22
C GLY A 466 44.43 6.16 -0.16
N SER A 467 43.86 5.68 0.95
CA SER A 467 44.59 4.91 1.98
C SER A 467 45.14 3.58 1.44
N THR A 468 44.33 2.82 0.70
CA THR A 468 44.77 1.56 0.05
C THR A 468 45.81 1.81 -1.02
N LEU A 469 45.71 2.93 -1.74
CA LEU A 469 46.66 3.34 -2.78
C LEU A 469 47.87 4.11 -2.24
N ASN A 470 47.91 4.38 -0.92
CA ASN A 470 48.91 5.23 -0.27
C ASN A 470 49.16 6.57 -0.98
N ARG A 471 48.08 7.26 -1.41
CA ARG A 471 48.14 8.57 -2.09
C ARG A 471 46.91 9.43 -1.80
N VAL A 472 47.06 10.73 -1.98
CA VAL A 472 45.92 11.67 -2.06
C VAL A 472 45.28 11.52 -3.44
N LEU A 473 43.97 11.29 -3.47
CA LEU A 473 43.21 11.22 -4.71
C LEU A 473 43.02 12.65 -5.24
N PRO A 474 43.27 12.88 -6.54
CA PRO A 474 43.02 14.19 -7.14
C PRO A 474 41.52 14.38 -7.35
N GLU A 475 41.10 15.62 -7.56
CA GLU A 475 39.79 15.91 -8.14
C GLU A 475 39.69 15.35 -9.56
N LEU A 476 38.53 14.77 -9.89
CA LEU A 476 38.26 14.15 -11.18
C LEU A 476 37.16 14.94 -11.88
N GLY A 477 37.58 15.78 -12.83
CA GLY A 477 36.70 16.77 -13.44
C GLY A 477 36.23 17.77 -12.39
N SER A 478 35.02 17.56 -11.88
CA SER A 478 34.37 18.37 -10.85
C SER A 478 34.06 17.61 -9.57
N ASP A 479 34.26 16.30 -9.60
CA ASP A 479 33.92 15.44 -8.50
C ASP A 479 35.11 15.47 -7.55
N VAL A 480 34.84 15.71 -6.27
CA VAL A 480 35.87 15.90 -5.25
C VAL A 480 35.92 14.66 -4.37
N PRO A 481 37.09 14.11 -4.04
CA PRO A 481 37.16 12.95 -3.17
C PRO A 481 36.51 13.26 -1.83
N GLY A 482 35.95 12.22 -1.21
CA GLY A 482 35.32 12.29 0.10
C GLY A 482 36.29 12.80 1.17
N SER A 483 35.77 13.25 2.30
CA SER A 483 36.59 13.69 3.45
C SER A 483 37.58 12.62 3.95
N ALA A 484 37.30 11.34 3.71
CA ALA A 484 38.19 10.21 3.98
C ALA A 484 39.19 9.91 2.83
N ASN A 485 39.35 10.82 1.87
CA ASN A 485 40.21 10.68 0.69
C ASN A 485 39.86 9.45 -0.16
N ASN A 486 38.59 9.34 -0.57
CA ASN A 486 38.04 8.21 -1.32
C ASN A 486 37.03 8.65 -2.38
N TYR A 487 36.85 7.81 -3.41
CA TYR A 487 35.69 7.86 -4.29
C TYR A 487 34.82 6.61 -4.14
N TRP A 488 33.51 6.77 -4.26
CA TRP A 488 32.51 5.72 -4.40
C TRP A 488 31.89 5.83 -5.80
N TYR A 489 31.56 4.71 -6.42
CA TYR A 489 30.96 4.70 -7.75
C TYR A 489 30.07 3.47 -7.92
N PHE A 490 29.04 3.58 -8.74
CA PHE A 490 28.25 2.42 -9.14
C PHE A 490 28.98 1.63 -10.22
N LYS A 491 28.81 0.31 -10.21
CA LYS A 491 29.32 -0.63 -11.22
C LYS A 491 28.31 -1.76 -11.44
N ASN A 492 28.38 -2.43 -12.60
CA ASN A 492 27.71 -3.73 -12.75
C ASN A 492 28.67 -4.85 -12.35
N ASN A 493 28.21 -5.79 -11.53
CA ASN A 493 28.85 -7.10 -11.43
C ASN A 493 28.29 -8.01 -12.54
N THR A 494 29.20 -8.63 -13.30
CA THR A 494 28.85 -9.55 -14.39
C THR A 494 28.51 -10.94 -13.87
N GLY A 495 27.78 -11.73 -14.65
CA GLY A 495 27.34 -13.08 -14.25
C GLY A 495 25.96 -13.07 -13.62
N SER A 496 25.60 -14.15 -12.93
CA SER A 496 24.27 -14.35 -12.36
C SER A 496 24.27 -14.79 -10.90
N ILE A 497 23.16 -14.53 -10.21
CA ILE A 497 22.74 -15.21 -8.97
C ILE A 497 21.47 -15.96 -9.31
N ASN A 498 21.45 -17.27 -9.07
CA ASN A 498 20.29 -18.11 -9.33
C ASN A 498 19.70 -18.61 -8.00
N GLN A 499 18.41 -18.33 -7.80
CA GLN A 499 17.68 -18.71 -6.59
C GLN A 499 16.55 -19.68 -6.93
N LEU A 500 16.28 -20.58 -5.98
CA LEU A 500 15.08 -21.41 -5.96
C LEU A 500 14.37 -21.17 -4.64
N GLY A 501 13.05 -21.09 -4.67
CA GLY A 501 12.29 -20.97 -3.43
C GLY A 501 10.84 -21.39 -3.56
N PHE A 502 10.21 -21.50 -2.40
CA PHE A 502 8.79 -21.76 -2.29
C PHE A 502 8.14 -20.88 -1.24
N GLU A 503 6.88 -20.53 -1.48
CA GLU A 503 6.03 -19.78 -0.57
C GLU A 503 4.72 -20.54 -0.41
N MET A 504 4.29 -20.75 0.82
CA MET A 504 3.05 -21.46 1.15
C MET A 504 2.23 -20.64 2.14
N SER A 505 0.93 -20.59 1.95
CA SER A 505 -0.01 -20.08 2.95
C SER A 505 -1.24 -20.94 3.10
N LEU A 506 -1.66 -21.09 4.35
CA LEU A 506 -2.88 -21.72 4.79
C LEU A 506 -3.75 -20.68 5.46
N ASN A 507 -4.95 -20.48 4.93
CA ASN A 507 -5.95 -19.59 5.46
C ASN A 507 -7.14 -20.43 5.97
N TYR A 508 -7.51 -20.22 7.22
CA TYR A 508 -8.71 -20.77 7.84
C TYR A 508 -9.62 -19.64 8.28
N GLN A 509 -10.81 -19.56 7.70
CA GLN A 509 -11.79 -18.51 7.95
C GLN A 509 -13.11 -19.12 8.41
N PHE A 510 -13.39 -19.06 9.71
CA PHE A 510 -14.64 -19.54 10.30
C PHE A 510 -15.06 -18.58 11.40
N ASN A 511 -16.12 -17.80 11.22
CA ASN A 511 -16.60 -16.88 12.26
C ASN A 511 -16.83 -17.65 13.58
N PRO A 512 -16.12 -17.34 14.69
CA PRO A 512 -15.44 -16.08 15.03
C PRO A 512 -13.91 -15.99 14.85
N ILE A 513 -13.25 -16.94 14.19
CA ILE A 513 -11.80 -17.07 14.04
C ILE A 513 -11.35 -16.93 12.58
N ASP A 514 -10.34 -16.08 12.36
CA ASP A 514 -9.53 -16.04 11.13
C ASP A 514 -8.08 -16.37 11.49
N ILE A 515 -7.50 -17.39 10.84
CA ILE A 515 -6.11 -17.79 11.00
C ILE A 515 -5.44 -17.83 9.63
N ARG A 516 -4.28 -17.19 9.54
CA ARG A 516 -3.36 -17.30 8.41
C ARG A 516 -2.00 -17.76 8.90
N VAL A 517 -1.56 -18.92 8.41
CA VAL A 517 -0.18 -19.39 8.55
C VAL A 517 0.50 -19.27 7.20
N SER A 518 1.73 -18.78 7.15
CA SER A 518 2.52 -18.74 5.94
C SER A 518 3.97 -19.08 6.20
N HIS A 519 4.62 -19.74 5.25
CA HIS A 519 6.03 -20.09 5.29
C HIS A 519 6.68 -19.78 3.94
N ALA A 520 7.90 -19.25 3.97
CA ALA A 520 8.70 -19.04 2.78
C ALA A 520 10.10 -19.62 3.01
N TYR A 521 10.59 -20.37 2.03
CA TYR A 521 11.97 -20.84 1.94
C TYR A 521 12.61 -20.29 0.66
N VAL A 522 13.78 -19.67 0.78
CA VAL A 522 14.54 -19.17 -0.37
C VAL A 522 16.01 -19.46 -0.19
N ASP A 523 16.64 -19.93 -1.26
CA ASP A 523 18.03 -20.34 -1.26
C ASP A 523 18.72 -19.98 -2.59
N VAL A 524 20.03 -19.78 -2.54
CA VAL A 524 20.88 -19.56 -3.71
C VAL A 524 21.63 -20.85 -4.00
N PHE A 525 21.38 -21.46 -5.15
CA PHE A 525 22.02 -22.73 -5.51
C PHE A 525 23.18 -22.56 -6.49
N ASP A 526 23.27 -21.41 -7.17
CA ASP A 526 24.36 -21.08 -8.09
C ASP A 526 24.63 -19.58 -8.11
N VAL A 527 25.91 -19.22 -8.01
CA VAL A 527 26.37 -17.84 -7.99
C VAL A 527 27.69 -17.72 -8.75
N SER A 528 27.74 -16.78 -9.69
CA SER A 528 28.98 -16.43 -10.38
C SER A 528 29.99 -15.83 -9.41
N GLN A 529 31.27 -16.16 -9.55
CA GLN A 529 32.34 -15.72 -8.63
C GLN A 529 32.40 -14.20 -8.44
N GLN A 530 32.08 -13.43 -9.48
CA GLN A 530 32.05 -11.96 -9.45
C GLN A 530 30.95 -11.38 -8.53
N ASN A 531 29.94 -12.19 -8.19
CA ASN A 531 28.84 -11.79 -7.32
C ASN A 531 29.03 -12.22 -5.86
N ILE A 532 30.08 -12.99 -5.55
CA ILE A 532 30.46 -13.31 -4.15
C ILE A 532 30.91 -12.01 -3.46
N GLY A 533 30.35 -11.72 -2.28
CA GLY A 533 30.60 -10.47 -1.57
C GLY A 533 29.87 -9.25 -2.14
N SER A 534 28.92 -9.45 -3.06
CA SER A 534 28.05 -8.37 -3.55
C SER A 534 27.00 -7.97 -2.51
N MET A 535 26.12 -7.02 -2.84
CA MET A 535 25.03 -6.60 -1.95
C MET A 535 24.05 -7.71 -1.57
N TYR A 536 23.96 -8.80 -2.35
CA TYR A 536 23.00 -9.90 -2.11
C TYR A 536 23.64 -11.16 -1.53
N ILE A 537 24.95 -11.33 -1.72
CA ILE A 537 25.64 -12.58 -1.42
C ILE A 537 26.82 -12.27 -0.52
N THR A 538 26.97 -13.04 0.55
CA THR A 538 28.07 -12.90 1.50
C THR A 538 29.41 -13.25 0.85
N ASN A 539 30.50 -12.93 1.54
CA ASN A 539 31.85 -13.34 1.11
C ASN A 539 32.04 -14.87 1.07
N THR A 540 31.13 -15.64 1.67
CA THR A 540 31.15 -17.12 1.67
C THR A 540 30.18 -17.74 0.67
N GLY A 541 29.38 -16.95 -0.04
CA GLY A 541 28.46 -17.43 -1.07
C GLY A 541 27.00 -17.64 -0.64
N GLU A 542 26.65 -17.29 0.59
CA GLU A 542 25.30 -17.43 1.15
C GLU A 542 24.45 -16.18 0.88
N LEU A 543 23.12 -16.28 1.06
CA LEU A 543 22.25 -15.11 1.09
C LEU A 543 22.65 -14.17 2.22
N ARG A 544 22.79 -12.89 1.88
CA ARG A 544 23.25 -11.86 2.79
C ARG A 544 22.09 -11.22 3.55
N ALA A 545 22.19 -11.17 4.86
CA ALA A 545 21.25 -10.51 5.78
C ALA A 545 19.79 -10.98 5.70
N THR A 546 19.49 -12.05 4.98
CA THR A 546 18.14 -12.58 4.89
C THR A 546 18.09 -14.03 5.37
N PRO A 547 17.15 -14.38 6.26
CA PRO A 547 16.91 -15.77 6.66
C PRO A 547 16.44 -16.61 5.48
N HIS A 548 16.82 -17.89 5.45
CA HIS A 548 16.36 -18.84 4.44
C HIS A 548 14.90 -19.21 4.69
N ASN A 549 14.51 -19.42 5.95
CA ASN A 549 13.17 -19.80 6.38
C ASN A 549 12.49 -18.66 7.14
N VAL A 550 11.31 -18.26 6.67
CA VAL A 550 10.46 -17.28 7.36
C VAL A 550 9.04 -17.81 7.52
N THR A 551 8.62 -18.00 8.77
CA THR A 551 7.27 -18.47 9.12
C THR A 551 6.49 -17.36 9.83
N ARG A 552 5.21 -17.21 9.48
CA ARG A 552 4.30 -16.26 10.10
C ARG A 552 2.99 -16.92 10.46
N LEU A 553 2.45 -16.51 11.62
CA LEU A 553 1.09 -16.79 12.03
C LEU A 553 0.40 -15.44 12.30
N ASN A 554 -0.77 -15.25 11.72
CA ASN A 554 -1.68 -14.16 12.04
C ASN A 554 -3.01 -14.78 12.44
N MET A 555 -3.52 -14.42 13.61
CA MET A 555 -4.81 -14.90 14.09
C MET A 555 -5.62 -13.71 14.58
N VAL A 556 -6.89 -13.68 14.19
CA VAL A 556 -7.89 -12.76 14.74
C VAL A 556 -9.04 -13.60 15.26
N TRP A 557 -9.38 -13.39 16.52
CA TRP A 557 -10.47 -14.09 17.18
C TRP A 557 -11.46 -13.08 17.78
N GLN A 558 -12.70 -13.12 17.31
CA GLN A 558 -13.82 -12.41 17.90
C GLN A 558 -14.29 -13.18 19.15
N ALA A 559 -13.52 -13.07 20.24
CA ALA A 559 -13.77 -13.79 21.48
C ALA A 559 -15.15 -13.48 22.10
N TRP A 560 -15.61 -12.23 21.95
CA TRP A 560 -16.93 -11.76 22.37
C TRP A 560 -17.50 -10.78 21.35
N GLN A 561 -18.80 -10.48 21.38
CA GLN A 561 -19.39 -9.47 20.47
C GLN A 561 -18.68 -8.11 20.53
N GLN A 562 -18.15 -7.75 21.70
CA GLN A 562 -17.48 -6.47 21.94
C GLN A 562 -15.95 -6.56 21.93
N ALA A 563 -15.33 -7.73 21.79
CA ALA A 563 -13.88 -7.85 21.87
C ALA A 563 -13.27 -8.77 20.81
N ARG A 564 -12.19 -8.28 20.20
CA ARG A 564 -11.35 -8.99 19.24
C ARG A 564 -9.94 -9.10 19.78
N ILE A 565 -9.37 -10.29 19.66
CA ILE A 565 -8.00 -10.59 20.03
C ILE A 565 -7.21 -10.84 18.74
N GLY A 566 -6.10 -10.13 18.57
CA GLY A 566 -5.14 -10.32 17.50
C GLY A 566 -3.87 -10.97 18.02
N ILE A 567 -3.34 -11.95 17.30
CA ILE A 567 -2.02 -12.52 17.53
C ILE A 567 -1.23 -12.45 16.22
N ASN A 568 -0.01 -11.95 16.30
CA ASN A 568 0.94 -11.95 15.19
C ASN A 568 2.25 -12.57 15.69
N TYR A 569 2.69 -13.63 15.02
CA TYR A 569 3.92 -14.33 15.32
C TYR A 569 4.80 -14.41 14.06
N LEU A 570 6.08 -14.12 14.22
CA LEU A 570 7.11 -14.24 13.20
C LEU A 570 8.23 -15.13 13.76
N PHE A 571 8.54 -16.19 13.03
CA PHE A 571 9.79 -16.93 13.18
C PHE A 571 10.64 -16.67 11.94
N TYR A 572 11.91 -16.38 12.15
CA TYR A 572 12.92 -16.36 11.11
C TYR A 572 14.11 -17.19 11.59
N ASP A 573 14.66 -18.01 10.71
CA ASP A 573 15.80 -18.85 11.03
C ASP A 573 17.11 -18.07 11.03
N ASP A 574 18.18 -18.83 11.24
CA ASP A 574 19.53 -18.32 11.26
C ASP A 574 19.89 -17.75 9.88
N TRP A 575 20.71 -16.71 9.88
CA TRP A 575 21.00 -15.91 8.70
C TRP A 575 22.48 -15.55 8.69
N TYR A 576 22.97 -15.03 7.56
CA TYR A 576 24.40 -14.74 7.39
C TYR A 576 24.67 -13.25 7.27
N ALA A 577 25.60 -12.75 8.08
CA ALA A 577 26.15 -11.41 7.97
C ALA A 577 26.96 -11.27 6.68
N THR A 578 27.26 -10.04 6.26
CA THR A 578 28.07 -9.75 5.06
C THR A 578 29.39 -10.50 5.01
N THR A 579 30.03 -10.70 6.17
CA THR A 579 31.29 -11.45 6.31
C THR A 579 31.15 -12.96 6.08
N GLY A 580 29.92 -13.49 6.04
CA GLY A 580 29.62 -14.92 6.03
C GLY A 580 29.48 -15.53 7.43
N ASN A 581 29.58 -14.72 8.49
CA ASN A 581 29.32 -15.20 9.85
C ASN A 581 27.84 -15.50 10.02
N ARG A 582 27.54 -16.70 10.53
CA ARG A 582 26.17 -17.09 10.89
C ARG A 582 25.74 -16.36 12.16
N ALA A 583 24.52 -15.85 12.15
CA ALA A 583 23.85 -15.21 13.27
C ALA A 583 22.55 -15.96 13.58
N ASP A 584 22.19 -15.99 14.86
CA ASP A 584 20.99 -16.69 15.30
C ASP A 584 19.72 -15.95 14.82
N GLY A 585 18.72 -16.73 14.42
CA GLY A 585 17.38 -16.26 14.11
C GLY A 585 16.60 -15.86 15.35
N GLY A 586 15.28 -15.69 15.23
CA GLY A 586 14.49 -15.23 16.37
C GLY A 586 12.99 -15.39 16.23
N HIS A 587 12.30 -15.05 17.32
CA HIS A 587 10.87 -15.21 17.47
C HIS A 587 10.23 -13.91 17.94
N LEU A 588 9.40 -13.27 17.11
CA LEU A 588 8.61 -12.11 17.50
C LEU A 588 7.16 -12.49 17.70
N LEU A 589 6.67 -12.35 18.93
CA LEU A 589 5.26 -12.51 19.27
C LEU A 589 4.66 -11.16 19.66
N ASN A 590 3.60 -10.77 18.97
CA ASN A 590 2.81 -9.58 19.23
C ASN A 590 1.37 -10.00 19.51
N ALA A 591 0.70 -9.29 20.42
CA ALA A 591 -0.71 -9.49 20.69
C ALA A 591 -1.43 -8.15 20.78
N SER A 592 -2.71 -8.14 20.42
CA SER A 592 -3.57 -6.98 20.57
C SER A 592 -4.96 -7.38 21.03
N VAL A 593 -5.61 -6.46 21.74
CA VAL A 593 -7.01 -6.57 22.13
C VAL A 593 -7.71 -5.29 21.69
N LEU A 594 -8.73 -5.45 20.85
CA LEU A 594 -9.65 -4.38 20.48
C LEU A 594 -10.96 -4.62 21.23
N TYR A 595 -11.32 -3.70 22.13
CA TYR A 595 -12.54 -3.73 22.92
C TYR A 595 -13.48 -2.59 22.53
N THR A 596 -14.75 -2.89 22.34
CA THR A 596 -15.79 -1.98 21.83
C THR A 596 -16.97 -1.98 22.80
N PRO A 597 -16.84 -1.33 23.98
CA PRO A 597 -17.88 -1.34 25.01
C PRO A 597 -19.19 -0.70 24.55
N GLU A 598 -19.10 0.32 23.70
CA GLU A 598 -20.23 1.01 23.11
C GLU A 598 -20.11 1.05 21.58
N LYS A 599 -21.22 1.35 20.89
CA LYS A 599 -21.25 1.45 19.43
C LYS A 599 -20.27 2.50 18.87
N HIS A 600 -19.86 3.47 19.67
CA HIS A 600 -19.06 4.63 19.24
C HIS A 600 -17.68 4.74 19.90
N VAL A 601 -17.24 3.74 20.67
CA VAL A 601 -15.94 3.80 21.38
C VAL A 601 -15.20 2.48 21.21
N GLU A 602 -13.94 2.55 20.79
CA GLU A 602 -13.04 1.43 20.58
C GLU A 602 -11.71 1.65 21.32
N PHE A 603 -11.34 0.73 22.19
CA PHE A 603 -10.06 0.69 22.87
C PHE A 603 -9.18 -0.38 22.25
N LEU A 604 -8.04 -0.01 21.72
CA LEU A 604 -7.01 -0.91 21.23
C LEU A 604 -5.84 -0.92 22.21
N LEU A 605 -5.50 -2.09 22.73
CA LEU A 605 -4.23 -2.34 23.42
C LEU A 605 -3.38 -3.25 22.53
N SER A 606 -2.14 -2.86 22.27
CA SER A 606 -1.16 -3.68 21.54
C SER A 606 0.10 -3.84 22.38
N ILE A 607 0.59 -5.09 22.44
CA ILE A 607 1.84 -5.46 23.08
C ILE A 607 2.73 -6.05 22.00
N LYS A 608 3.92 -5.48 21.83
CA LYS A 608 4.92 -5.93 20.85
C LYS A 608 6.07 -6.64 21.56
N ASN A 609 6.66 -7.63 20.88
CA ASN A 609 7.79 -8.43 21.35
C ASN A 609 7.58 -9.04 22.75
N ILE A 610 6.49 -9.78 22.94
CA ILE A 610 6.08 -10.41 24.22
C ILE A 610 7.12 -11.40 24.75
N LEU A 611 7.86 -12.06 23.84
CA LEU A 611 8.89 -13.03 24.20
C LEU A 611 10.18 -12.37 24.70
N ALA A 612 10.25 -11.03 24.68
CA ALA A 612 11.46 -10.26 24.98
C ALA A 612 12.67 -10.74 24.16
N GLU A 613 12.43 -11.03 22.88
CA GLU A 613 13.48 -11.40 21.92
C GLU A 613 14.49 -10.26 21.82
N ASN A 614 15.76 -10.59 21.95
CA ASN A 614 16.87 -9.63 21.99
C ASN A 614 18.05 -10.04 21.09
N ASN A 615 17.91 -11.12 20.31
CA ASN A 615 18.87 -11.46 19.28
C ASN A 615 19.11 -10.29 18.32
N LEU A 616 20.30 -10.24 17.73
CA LEU A 616 20.63 -9.23 16.73
C LEU A 616 19.75 -9.44 15.49
N TYR A 617 19.12 -8.37 15.03
CA TYR A 617 18.26 -8.39 13.86
C TYR A 617 19.09 -8.38 12.57
N PRO A 618 18.60 -9.01 11.49
CA PRO A 618 19.31 -9.04 10.22
C PRO A 618 19.62 -7.65 9.67
N MET A 619 20.90 -7.45 9.30
CA MET A 619 21.40 -6.17 8.81
C MET A 619 22.27 -6.36 7.56
N ASN A 620 21.95 -5.62 6.51
CA ASN A 620 22.69 -5.54 5.28
C ASN A 620 23.74 -4.41 5.37
N ASN A 621 24.95 -4.69 5.88
CA ASN A 621 25.97 -3.65 6.11
C ASN A 621 27.05 -3.54 5.01
N ASN A 622 27.55 -2.33 4.75
CA ASN A 622 28.59 -2.13 3.75
C ASN A 622 29.89 -2.90 4.07
N VAL A 623 30.57 -3.39 3.03
CA VAL A 623 31.68 -4.39 3.05
C VAL A 623 32.96 -3.92 3.77
N ASN A 624 32.95 -2.78 4.47
CA ASN A 624 34.14 -2.17 5.04
C ASN A 624 34.21 -2.30 6.58
N GLY A 625 34.45 -3.54 7.02
CA GLY A 625 35.07 -3.83 8.31
C GLY A 625 34.14 -4.01 9.50
N ASP A 626 32.82 -4.02 9.30
CA ASP A 626 31.89 -4.34 10.38
C ASP A 626 31.72 -5.87 10.46
N LEU A 627 32.46 -6.46 11.41
CA LEU A 627 32.42 -7.90 11.72
C LEU A 627 31.15 -8.32 12.45
N SER A 628 30.26 -7.36 12.77
CA SER A 628 29.07 -7.64 13.55
C SER A 628 28.16 -8.63 12.84
N PRO A 629 27.58 -9.59 13.58
CA PRO A 629 26.56 -10.45 13.03
C PRO A 629 25.36 -9.62 12.56
N GLY A 630 24.91 -8.59 13.29
CA GLY A 630 23.67 -7.85 13.01
C GLY A 630 23.41 -6.60 13.86
N THR A 631 22.19 -6.07 13.81
CA THR A 631 21.80 -4.83 14.51
C THR A 631 21.04 -5.06 15.81
N PRO A 632 21.32 -4.29 16.88
CA PRO A 632 20.55 -4.37 18.12
C PRO A 632 19.25 -3.54 18.09
N ALA A 633 18.78 -3.15 16.89
CA ALA A 633 17.65 -2.24 16.69
C ALA A 633 16.26 -2.82 17.02
N LEU A 634 16.19 -4.12 17.36
CA LEU A 634 14.98 -4.73 17.88
C LEU A 634 14.76 -4.28 19.34
N GLU A 635 13.68 -3.54 19.56
CA GLU A 635 13.28 -3.08 20.90
C GLU A 635 12.72 -4.21 21.76
N SER A 636 12.91 -4.07 23.08
CA SER A 636 12.27 -4.96 24.06
C SER A 636 10.75 -4.74 24.13
N THR A 637 10.06 -5.53 24.96
CA THR A 637 8.58 -5.52 25.05
C THR A 637 8.01 -4.11 25.25
N THR A 638 7.14 -3.67 24.34
CA THR A 638 6.56 -2.31 24.32
C THR A 638 5.04 -2.36 24.23
N PHE A 639 4.37 -1.39 24.86
CA PHE A 639 2.92 -1.28 24.93
C PHE A 639 2.43 0.00 24.25
N LEU A 640 1.34 -0.12 23.49
CA LEU A 640 0.64 0.99 22.87
C LEU A 640 -0.86 0.83 23.15
N ALA A 641 -1.48 1.87 23.68
CA ALA A 641 -2.92 1.95 23.89
C ALA A 641 -3.51 3.10 23.07
N ALA A 642 -4.61 2.84 22.38
CA ALA A 642 -5.33 3.86 21.63
C ALA A 642 -6.82 3.77 21.90
N ASN A 643 -7.47 4.93 21.99
CA ASN A 643 -8.89 5.08 21.97
C ASN A 643 -9.30 5.70 20.62
N HIS A 644 -10.28 5.08 19.99
CA HIS A 644 -10.88 5.53 18.77
C HIS A 644 -12.36 5.79 19.03
N SER A 645 -12.85 6.98 18.64
CA SER A 645 -14.28 7.15 18.50
C SER A 645 -14.73 6.51 17.18
N LYS A 646 -15.73 5.64 17.25
CA LYS A 646 -16.40 5.11 16.06
C LYS A 646 -17.30 6.20 15.45
N PRO A 647 -17.62 6.12 14.15
CA PRO A 647 -18.47 7.07 13.42
C PRO A 647 -19.65 7.59 14.23
N PHE A 648 -19.77 8.91 14.39
CA PHE A 648 -21.02 9.54 14.80
C PHE A 648 -21.76 10.07 13.57
N LEU A 649 -22.99 9.59 13.34
CA LEU A 649 -23.91 10.16 12.37
C LEU A 649 -24.67 11.29 13.06
N ASN A 650 -24.29 12.56 12.86
CA ASN A 650 -25.20 13.73 12.95
C ASN A 650 -24.48 15.07 12.67
N HIS A 651 -25.05 15.85 11.74
CA HIS A 651 -24.52 17.16 11.29
C HIS A 651 -24.43 18.25 12.39
N VAL A 652 -25.18 18.14 13.49
CA VAL A 652 -25.35 19.25 14.46
C VAL A 652 -24.46 19.14 15.70
N ALA A 653 -24.05 17.93 16.08
CA ALA A 653 -23.24 17.70 17.28
C ALA A 653 -21.75 17.99 17.04
N CYS A 654 -21.25 17.71 15.84
CA CYS A 654 -19.83 17.85 15.51
C CYS A 654 -19.37 19.32 15.46
N LEU A 655 -20.17 20.23 14.92
CA LEU A 655 -19.82 21.66 14.88
C LEU A 655 -19.72 22.27 16.29
N LYS A 656 -20.63 21.89 17.21
CA LYS A 656 -20.60 22.34 18.60
C LYS A 656 -19.45 21.73 19.39
N PHE A 657 -19.08 20.48 19.12
CA PHE A 657 -17.97 19.79 19.79
C PHE A 657 -16.59 20.23 19.25
N MET A 658 -16.47 20.45 17.94
CA MET A 658 -15.25 20.98 17.31
C MET A 658 -14.95 22.42 17.77
N ILE A 659 -15.96 23.29 17.92
CA ILE A 659 -15.78 24.64 18.48
C ILE A 659 -15.34 24.55 19.96
N ALA A 660 -15.84 23.59 20.72
CA ALA A 660 -15.46 23.38 22.12
C ALA A 660 -14.02 22.82 22.28
N MET A 661 -13.60 21.89 21.42
CA MET A 661 -12.23 21.33 21.47
C MET A 661 -11.18 22.26 20.87
N ALA A 662 -11.50 23.02 19.81
CA ALA A 662 -10.60 24.04 19.28
C ALA A 662 -10.22 25.08 20.36
N CYS A 663 -11.16 25.43 21.25
CA CYS A 663 -10.86 26.27 22.41
C CYS A 663 -9.95 25.60 23.45
N PHE A 664 -10.00 24.27 23.60
CA PHE A 664 -9.22 23.54 24.62
C PHE A 664 -7.77 23.24 24.19
N SER A 665 -7.55 22.95 22.90
CA SER A 665 -6.21 22.69 22.34
C SER A 665 -5.40 23.98 22.11
N ILE A 666 -6.06 25.13 21.89
CA ILE A 666 -5.36 26.41 21.71
C ILE A 666 -4.74 26.91 23.02
N GLU A 667 -5.34 26.67 24.20
CA GLU A 667 -4.77 27.12 25.49
C GLU A 667 -3.50 26.35 25.90
N HIS A 668 -3.40 25.05 25.60
CA HIS A 668 -2.20 24.24 25.90
C HIS A 668 -1.05 24.48 24.92
N ILE A 669 -1.36 24.65 23.63
CA ILE A 669 -0.36 25.03 22.61
C ILE A 669 0.19 26.44 22.91
N TRP A 670 -0.63 27.36 23.42
CA TRP A 670 -0.18 28.71 23.80
C TRP A 670 0.73 28.76 25.03
N GLN A 671 0.56 27.86 26.01
CA GLN A 671 1.42 27.81 27.20
C GLN A 671 2.81 27.24 26.89
N TYR A 672 2.90 26.29 25.95
CA TYR A 672 4.17 25.72 25.52
C TYR A 672 4.98 26.68 24.63
N TRP A 673 4.31 27.40 23.71
CA TRP A 673 4.95 28.37 22.81
C TRP A 673 5.46 29.65 23.49
N ARG A 674 5.01 29.96 24.71
CA ARG A 674 5.45 31.16 25.46
C ARG A 674 6.79 30.98 26.18
N GLN A 675 7.29 29.76 26.34
CA GLN A 675 8.46 29.50 27.20
C GLN A 675 9.76 29.22 26.44
N THR A 676 9.74 28.96 25.13
CA THR A 676 10.90 28.32 24.47
C THR A 676 11.66 29.11 23.41
N ILE A 677 11.19 30.22 22.81
CA ILE A 677 12.00 30.93 21.78
C ILE A 677 11.81 32.47 21.78
N PRO A 678 12.90 33.26 21.91
CA PRO A 678 12.94 34.67 21.54
C PRO A 678 13.18 34.84 20.02
N ILE A 679 12.15 35.31 19.32
CA ILE A 679 12.10 36.13 18.08
C ILE A 679 13.32 36.10 17.12
N CYS A 680 13.10 35.60 15.89
CA CYS A 680 13.14 36.38 14.63
C CYS A 680 12.92 35.49 13.38
N LEU A 681 11.67 35.37 12.89
CA LEU A 681 11.41 35.07 11.47
C LEU A 681 10.18 35.87 10.97
N PRO A 682 10.11 36.25 9.67
CA PRO A 682 9.20 37.28 9.18
C PRO A 682 7.75 36.82 9.04
N ARG A 683 6.85 37.67 9.53
CA ARG A 683 5.38 37.54 9.68
C ARG A 683 4.54 37.35 8.39
N GLN A 684 5.11 37.11 7.22
CA GLN A 684 4.36 37.21 5.95
C GLN A 684 3.90 35.88 5.32
N LEU A 685 4.54 34.74 5.56
CA LEU A 685 4.13 33.46 4.93
C LEU A 685 3.10 32.66 5.74
N ALA A 686 3.11 32.75 7.08
CA ALA A 686 2.12 32.10 7.94
C ALA A 686 0.68 32.64 7.80
N ARG A 687 0.50 33.82 7.18
CA ARG A 687 -0.82 34.44 6.96
C ARG A 687 -1.54 33.92 5.72
N TYR A 688 -0.83 33.43 4.69
CA TYR A 688 -1.47 32.96 3.45
C TYR A 688 -1.96 31.51 3.57
N GLY A 689 -1.25 30.64 4.30
CA GLY A 689 -1.73 29.28 4.61
C GLY A 689 -2.98 29.28 5.51
N GLN A 690 -3.04 30.19 6.48
CA GLN A 690 -4.23 30.36 7.34
C GLN A 690 -5.45 30.93 6.58
N LEU A 691 -5.24 31.83 5.61
CA LEU A 691 -6.33 32.40 4.80
C LEU A 691 -6.87 31.42 3.75
N ILE A 692 -6.07 30.50 3.21
CA ILE A 692 -6.52 29.46 2.27
C ILE A 692 -7.29 28.35 3.01
N LEU A 693 -6.84 27.95 4.20
CA LEU A 693 -7.56 26.97 5.04
C LEU A 693 -8.89 27.53 5.57
N LEU A 694 -8.93 28.80 6.00
CA LEU A 694 -10.17 29.45 6.47
C LEU A 694 -11.13 29.83 5.33
N SER A 695 -10.64 30.12 4.12
CA SER A 695 -11.50 30.36 2.93
C SER A 695 -12.06 29.07 2.35
N ALA A 696 -11.31 27.96 2.37
CA ALA A 696 -11.85 26.65 2.03
C ALA A 696 -12.99 26.22 3.00
N ILE A 697 -12.85 26.51 4.30
CA ILE A 697 -13.89 26.20 5.30
C ILE A 697 -15.14 27.10 5.14
N SER A 698 -14.99 28.34 4.70
CA SER A 698 -16.11 29.29 4.56
C SER A 698 -16.83 29.23 3.21
N VAL A 699 -16.19 28.71 2.15
CA VAL A 699 -16.85 28.48 0.84
C VAL A 699 -17.73 27.22 0.85
N PHE A 700 -17.43 26.22 1.68
CA PHE A 700 -18.31 25.05 1.86
C PHE A 700 -19.49 25.29 2.84
N ALA A 701 -19.48 26.40 3.59
CA ALA A 701 -20.52 26.70 4.59
C ALA A 701 -21.73 27.49 4.07
N SER A 702 -21.72 27.97 2.81
CA SER A 702 -22.73 28.90 2.28
C SER A 702 -23.73 28.30 1.28
N THR A 703 -23.71 26.99 1.04
CA THR A 703 -24.72 26.31 0.20
C THR A 703 -25.40 25.15 0.92
N SER A 704 -26.19 25.44 1.95
CA SER A 704 -27.27 24.53 2.37
C SER A 704 -28.25 25.22 3.32
N SER A 705 -29.24 25.92 2.76
CA SER A 705 -30.50 26.14 3.46
C SER A 705 -31.65 25.83 2.50
N GLU A 706 -31.89 24.53 2.34
CA GLU A 706 -33.20 23.92 2.06
C GLU A 706 -32.99 22.40 1.96
N ALA A 707 -32.66 21.77 3.09
CA ALA A 707 -32.73 20.32 3.21
C ALA A 707 -34.18 19.94 3.52
N ILE A 708 -34.87 19.47 2.49
CA ILE A 708 -36.11 18.70 2.63
C ILE A 708 -35.77 17.48 3.49
N ASN A 709 -36.45 17.30 4.62
CA ASN A 709 -36.38 16.07 5.41
C ASN A 709 -36.86 14.91 4.52
N ALA A 710 -35.93 14.16 3.94
CA ALA A 710 -36.23 12.86 3.37
C ALA A 710 -36.11 11.82 4.49
N ASP A 711 -37.24 11.32 4.97
CA ASP A 711 -37.26 10.20 5.93
C ASP A 711 -36.52 8.98 5.33
N LYS A 712 -35.72 8.30 6.16
CA LYS A 712 -35.04 7.06 5.81
C LYS A 712 -36.09 6.04 5.33
N PRO A 713 -35.90 5.38 4.17
CA PRO A 713 -36.90 4.45 3.69
C PRO A 713 -37.05 3.25 4.65
N SER A 714 -38.29 2.89 4.96
CA SER A 714 -38.59 1.78 5.88
C SER A 714 -38.17 0.43 5.29
N GLU A 715 -37.99 -0.60 6.12
CA GLU A 715 -37.66 -1.97 5.67
C GLU A 715 -38.64 -2.46 4.58
N GLN A 716 -39.91 -2.13 4.75
CA GLN A 716 -40.99 -2.46 3.81
C GLN A 716 -40.83 -1.75 2.46
N GLN A 717 -40.35 -0.50 2.45
CA GLN A 717 -40.05 0.25 1.21
C GLN A 717 -38.86 -0.34 0.46
N LEU A 718 -37.84 -0.80 1.19
CA LEU A 718 -36.70 -1.50 0.61
C LEU A 718 -37.13 -2.85 0.00
N LYS A 719 -37.85 -3.69 0.75
CA LYS A 719 -38.38 -4.98 0.25
C LYS A 719 -39.27 -4.79 -0.98
N ALA A 720 -40.14 -3.78 -0.99
CA ALA A 720 -40.97 -3.42 -2.15
C ALA A 720 -40.14 -3.09 -3.40
N SER A 721 -39.05 -2.34 -3.24
CA SER A 721 -38.14 -2.01 -4.34
C SER A 721 -37.47 -3.27 -4.90
N PHE A 722 -37.04 -4.21 -4.06
CA PHE A 722 -36.41 -5.45 -4.51
C PHE A 722 -37.39 -6.37 -5.26
N ILE A 723 -38.61 -6.55 -4.76
CA ILE A 723 -39.67 -7.33 -5.43
C ILE A 723 -39.93 -6.79 -6.85
N TYR A 724 -39.82 -5.48 -7.06
CA TYR A 724 -39.92 -4.84 -8.38
C TYR A 724 -38.68 -5.01 -9.27
N HIS A 725 -37.47 -5.04 -8.69
CA HIS A 725 -36.23 -5.09 -9.47
C HIS A 725 -35.86 -6.51 -9.90
N PHE A 726 -36.11 -7.54 -9.09
CA PHE A 726 -35.75 -8.91 -9.43
C PHE A 726 -36.27 -9.36 -10.80
N PRO A 727 -37.55 -9.13 -11.16
CA PRO A 727 -38.09 -9.54 -12.45
C PRO A 727 -37.34 -9.00 -13.67
N LYS A 728 -36.68 -7.84 -13.56
CA LYS A 728 -35.92 -7.24 -14.66
C LYS A 728 -34.69 -8.05 -15.05
N PHE A 729 -34.27 -8.96 -14.19
CA PHE A 729 -33.13 -9.85 -14.41
C PHE A 729 -33.55 -11.28 -14.71
N ILE A 730 -34.85 -11.53 -14.91
CA ILE A 730 -35.40 -12.85 -15.19
C ILE A 730 -35.95 -12.88 -16.62
N LYS A 731 -35.66 -13.96 -17.35
CA LYS A 731 -36.23 -14.22 -18.67
C LYS A 731 -37.20 -15.40 -18.57
N TRP A 732 -38.47 -15.13 -18.89
CA TRP A 732 -39.54 -16.14 -18.92
C TRP A 732 -39.50 -16.94 -20.23
N PRO A 733 -39.95 -18.22 -20.21
CA PRO A 733 -39.93 -19.10 -21.38
C PRO A 733 -40.87 -18.63 -22.49
N THR A 734 -42.04 -18.10 -22.12
CA THR A 734 -42.93 -17.34 -22.99
C THR A 734 -42.83 -15.87 -22.60
N PRO A 735 -42.36 -14.97 -23.47
CA PRO A 735 -42.34 -13.54 -23.16
C PRO A 735 -43.76 -13.07 -22.82
N PRO A 736 -43.94 -12.29 -21.75
CA PRO A 736 -45.21 -11.62 -21.49
C PRO A 736 -45.63 -10.82 -22.73
N THR A 737 -46.82 -11.04 -23.28
CA THR A 737 -47.31 -10.32 -24.45
C THR A 737 -47.46 -8.83 -24.15
N THR A 738 -46.95 -7.94 -25.00
CA THR A 738 -46.91 -6.47 -24.76
C THR A 738 -48.27 -5.81 -24.45
N ASP A 739 -49.40 -6.46 -24.75
CA ASP A 739 -50.75 -5.99 -24.42
C ASP A 739 -51.29 -6.44 -23.04
N SER A 740 -50.58 -7.30 -22.30
CA SER A 740 -50.98 -7.79 -20.96
C SER A 740 -50.19 -7.10 -19.85
N LYS A 741 -50.83 -6.84 -18.70
CA LYS A 741 -50.17 -6.27 -17.51
C LYS A 741 -49.20 -7.27 -16.86
N PHE A 742 -48.11 -6.78 -16.28
CA PHE A 742 -47.15 -7.59 -15.53
C PHE A 742 -47.65 -7.80 -14.09
N VAL A 743 -48.25 -8.97 -13.83
CA VAL A 743 -48.90 -9.27 -12.54
C VAL A 743 -47.91 -9.74 -11.48
N ILE A 744 -47.84 -9.03 -10.35
CA ILE A 744 -47.16 -9.43 -9.11
C ILE A 744 -48.22 -9.83 -8.08
N CYS A 745 -48.21 -11.09 -7.67
CA CYS A 745 -49.12 -11.61 -6.66
C CYS A 745 -48.45 -11.61 -5.29
N VAL A 746 -49.21 -11.23 -4.26
CA VAL A 746 -48.77 -11.27 -2.87
C VAL A 746 -49.70 -12.16 -2.06
N LEU A 747 -49.13 -13.17 -1.41
CA LEU A 747 -49.81 -14.15 -0.57
C LEU A 747 -49.38 -13.96 0.90
N GLY A 748 -50.35 -13.85 1.80
CA GLY A 748 -50.14 -13.64 3.25
C GLY A 748 -50.31 -12.19 3.73
N ASN A 749 -49.97 -11.94 4.99
CA ASN A 749 -50.01 -10.61 5.61
C ASN A 749 -49.02 -9.69 4.92
N HIS A 750 -49.57 -8.64 4.33
CA HIS A 750 -48.95 -7.92 3.23
C HIS A 750 -47.80 -6.98 3.67
N PRO A 751 -46.52 -7.25 3.32
CA PRO A 751 -45.43 -6.35 3.69
C PRO A 751 -45.42 -5.03 2.91
N LEU A 752 -46.23 -4.88 1.85
CA LEU A 752 -46.39 -3.60 1.13
C LEU A 752 -47.58 -2.77 1.66
N SER A 753 -48.17 -3.09 2.81
CA SER A 753 -49.26 -2.30 3.40
C SER A 753 -48.87 -0.82 3.51
N GLY A 754 -49.50 0.03 2.68
CA GLY A 754 -49.22 1.48 2.60
C GLY A 754 -48.18 1.93 1.57
N ASN A 755 -47.50 1.02 0.87
CA ASN A 755 -46.41 1.35 -0.09
C ASN A 755 -46.68 0.90 -1.54
N ILE A 756 -47.88 0.43 -1.84
CA ILE A 756 -48.32 0.07 -3.21
C ILE A 756 -48.15 1.25 -4.18
N GLU A 757 -48.29 2.48 -3.68
CA GLU A 757 -48.08 3.72 -4.45
C GLU A 757 -46.65 3.86 -5.00
N LEU A 758 -45.64 3.26 -4.36
CA LEU A 758 -44.24 3.28 -4.84
C LEU A 758 -44.03 2.48 -6.14
N LEU A 759 -45.01 1.66 -6.51
CA LEU A 759 -45.01 0.85 -7.72
C LEU A 759 -45.95 1.41 -8.79
N ASN A 760 -46.74 2.44 -8.49
CA ASN A 760 -47.58 3.11 -9.48
C ASN A 760 -46.73 3.80 -10.55
N GLY A 761 -47.08 3.58 -11.82
CA GLY A 761 -46.37 4.14 -12.99
C GLY A 761 -45.05 3.46 -13.33
N LYS A 762 -44.63 2.43 -12.59
CA LYS A 762 -43.44 1.64 -12.92
C LYS A 762 -43.77 0.55 -13.93
N ARG A 763 -42.83 0.29 -14.84
CA ARG A 763 -42.94 -0.73 -15.89
C ARG A 763 -41.83 -1.78 -15.77
N ILE A 764 -42.16 -3.02 -16.11
CA ILE A 764 -41.20 -4.12 -16.30
C ILE A 764 -41.38 -4.60 -17.74
N ASN A 765 -40.29 -4.65 -18.52
CA ASN A 765 -40.32 -5.07 -19.93
C ASN A 765 -41.41 -4.36 -20.76
N GLU A 766 -41.52 -3.04 -20.58
CA GLU A 766 -42.52 -2.16 -21.23
C GLU A 766 -43.99 -2.36 -20.82
N GLN A 767 -44.29 -3.30 -19.91
CA GLN A 767 -45.63 -3.54 -19.38
C GLN A 767 -45.88 -2.81 -18.06
N ASP A 768 -47.11 -2.33 -17.89
CA ASP A 768 -47.57 -1.77 -16.61
C ASP A 768 -47.74 -2.89 -15.56
N ILE A 769 -47.33 -2.61 -14.32
CA ILE A 769 -47.40 -3.57 -13.22
C ILE A 769 -48.82 -3.60 -12.63
N GLU A 770 -49.33 -4.79 -12.35
CA GLU A 770 -50.56 -5.00 -11.58
C GLU A 770 -50.24 -5.81 -10.32
N ILE A 771 -50.56 -5.27 -9.14
CA ILE A 771 -50.36 -5.98 -7.88
C ILE A 771 -51.67 -6.62 -7.45
N LYS A 772 -51.67 -7.94 -7.24
CA LYS A 772 -52.84 -8.69 -6.78
C LYS A 772 -52.60 -9.27 -5.41
N LEU A 773 -53.46 -8.91 -4.46
CA LEU A 773 -53.53 -9.55 -3.16
C LEU A 773 -54.32 -10.84 -3.32
N ILE A 774 -53.73 -11.98 -2.97
CA ILE A 774 -54.38 -13.28 -3.11
C ILE A 774 -54.45 -13.99 -1.75
N SER A 775 -55.55 -14.69 -1.52
CA SER A 775 -55.78 -15.47 -0.28
C SER A 775 -55.50 -16.95 -0.48
N GLN A 776 -55.35 -17.40 -1.72
CA GLN A 776 -54.96 -18.75 -2.11
C GLN A 776 -54.06 -18.69 -3.35
N PRO A 777 -53.08 -19.60 -3.50
CA PRO A 777 -52.27 -19.71 -4.70
C PRO A 777 -53.13 -20.28 -5.84
N LEU A 778 -53.88 -19.41 -6.53
CA LEU A 778 -54.50 -19.70 -7.83
C LEU A 778 -53.60 -19.09 -8.90
N VAL A 779 -52.82 -19.97 -9.52
CA VAL A 779 -51.44 -19.70 -9.96
C VAL A 779 -51.34 -19.19 -11.40
N ASN A 780 -52.37 -19.39 -12.22
CA ASN A 780 -52.27 -19.25 -13.68
C ASN A 780 -52.26 -17.79 -14.21
N THR A 781 -52.07 -16.78 -13.35
CA THR A 781 -52.08 -15.36 -13.78
C THR A 781 -50.97 -14.49 -13.18
N CYS A 782 -50.06 -15.07 -12.38
CA CYS A 782 -48.98 -14.33 -11.72
C CYS A 782 -47.67 -14.51 -12.49
N HIS A 783 -46.87 -13.46 -12.67
CA HIS A 783 -45.49 -13.59 -13.15
C HIS A 783 -44.52 -13.72 -11.98
N VAL A 784 -44.86 -13.07 -10.86
CA VAL A 784 -44.11 -13.10 -9.60
C VAL A 784 -45.09 -13.46 -8.49
N LEU A 785 -44.69 -14.37 -7.62
CA LEU A 785 -45.40 -14.69 -6.38
C LEU A 785 -44.51 -14.34 -5.20
N PHE A 786 -44.86 -13.28 -4.48
CA PHE A 786 -44.27 -12.97 -3.19
C PHE A 786 -45.05 -13.67 -2.08
N ILE A 787 -44.36 -14.47 -1.27
CA ILE A 787 -44.92 -15.23 -0.14
C ILE A 787 -44.43 -14.56 1.14
N ALA A 788 -45.33 -13.97 1.92
CA ALA A 788 -44.99 -13.29 3.15
C ALA A 788 -44.66 -14.28 4.28
N GLU A 789 -43.88 -13.83 5.27
CA GLU A 789 -43.53 -14.60 6.48
C GLU A 789 -44.74 -15.24 7.19
N SER A 790 -45.93 -14.64 7.11
CA SER A 790 -47.15 -15.22 7.70
C SER A 790 -47.55 -16.58 7.12
N GLU A 791 -47.06 -16.93 5.94
CA GLU A 791 -47.30 -18.21 5.26
C GLU A 791 -46.17 -19.23 5.48
N ALA A 792 -45.24 -18.97 6.42
CA ALA A 792 -44.14 -19.89 6.74
C ALA A 792 -44.60 -21.32 7.03
N GLY A 793 -45.78 -21.49 7.67
CA GLY A 793 -46.35 -22.79 8.00
C GLY A 793 -46.89 -23.60 6.81
N THR A 794 -47.13 -22.96 5.66
CA THR A 794 -47.75 -23.55 4.46
C THR A 794 -46.85 -23.47 3.23
N VAL A 795 -45.61 -22.97 3.38
CA VAL A 795 -44.69 -22.63 2.28
C VAL A 795 -44.36 -23.83 1.38
N ALA A 796 -44.15 -25.02 1.96
CA ALA A 796 -43.84 -26.23 1.19
C ALA A 796 -45.00 -26.64 0.26
N ASP A 797 -46.24 -26.56 0.76
CA ASP A 797 -47.43 -26.84 -0.03
C ASP A 797 -47.62 -25.82 -1.15
N ILE A 798 -47.36 -24.53 -0.87
CA ILE A 798 -47.42 -23.46 -1.87
C ILE A 798 -46.39 -23.69 -2.98
N LEU A 799 -45.13 -23.95 -2.63
CA LEU A 799 -44.05 -24.19 -3.58
C LEU A 799 -44.31 -25.43 -4.43
N SER A 800 -44.87 -26.50 -3.85
CA SER A 800 -45.21 -27.72 -4.60
C SER A 800 -46.25 -27.50 -5.70
N ARG A 801 -47.15 -26.52 -5.54
CA ARG A 801 -48.20 -26.20 -6.52
C ARG A 801 -47.71 -25.35 -7.68
N ILE A 802 -46.64 -24.60 -7.48
CA ILE A 802 -46.09 -23.66 -8.48
C ILE A 802 -44.76 -24.13 -9.09
N ALA A 803 -44.26 -25.30 -8.68
CA ALA A 803 -42.90 -25.75 -8.97
C ALA A 803 -42.57 -25.87 -10.47
N ASP A 804 -43.58 -26.14 -11.30
CA ASP A 804 -43.45 -26.33 -12.74
C ASP A 804 -44.05 -25.15 -13.55
N ASP A 805 -44.59 -24.14 -12.86
CA ASP A 805 -45.15 -22.95 -13.49
C ASP A 805 -44.05 -21.88 -13.67
N PRO A 806 -44.08 -21.08 -14.75
CA PRO A 806 -43.07 -20.06 -15.02
C PRO A 806 -43.27 -18.81 -14.13
N ILE A 807 -43.18 -18.99 -12.82
CA ILE A 807 -43.49 -17.97 -11.80
C ILE A 807 -42.31 -17.80 -10.87
N LEU A 808 -41.84 -16.56 -10.78
CA LEU A 808 -40.74 -16.22 -9.90
C LEU A 808 -41.23 -16.18 -8.44
N SER A 809 -40.81 -17.15 -7.62
CA SER A 809 -41.15 -17.18 -6.20
C SER A 809 -40.14 -16.39 -5.36
N ILE A 810 -40.64 -15.45 -4.56
CA ILE A 810 -39.82 -14.57 -3.71
C ILE A 810 -40.39 -14.58 -2.30
N SER A 811 -39.55 -14.65 -1.27
CA SER A 811 -40.01 -14.58 0.12
C SER A 811 -38.96 -14.02 1.05
N ASP A 812 -39.37 -13.55 2.23
CA ASP A 812 -38.51 -13.23 3.38
C ASP A 812 -38.60 -14.28 4.50
N ILE A 813 -39.21 -15.45 4.24
CA ILE A 813 -39.20 -16.61 5.14
C ILE A 813 -37.77 -17.16 5.27
N PRO A 814 -37.27 -17.41 6.50
CA PRO A 814 -35.97 -18.05 6.70
C PRO A 814 -35.87 -19.44 6.04
N ASP A 815 -34.75 -19.70 5.39
CA ASP A 815 -34.44 -20.95 4.66
C ASP A 815 -35.38 -21.23 3.47
N PHE A 816 -36.08 -20.22 2.96
CA PHE A 816 -36.98 -20.32 1.81
C PHE A 816 -36.32 -20.93 0.57
N THR A 817 -35.06 -20.59 0.31
CA THR A 817 -34.32 -21.15 -0.83
C THR A 817 -34.02 -22.64 -0.67
N GLN A 818 -33.82 -23.11 0.56
CA GLN A 818 -33.64 -24.53 0.88
C GLN A 818 -34.97 -25.30 0.80
N ALA A 819 -36.09 -24.65 1.11
CA ALA A 819 -37.44 -25.20 0.99
C ALA A 819 -37.94 -25.33 -0.47
N GLY A 820 -37.13 -24.93 -1.47
CA GLY A 820 -37.46 -25.00 -2.90
C GLY A 820 -37.95 -23.67 -3.51
N GLY A 821 -37.90 -22.57 -2.75
CA GLY A 821 -38.18 -21.22 -3.25
C GLY A 821 -37.01 -20.66 -4.05
N MET A 822 -37.27 -19.71 -4.97
CA MET A 822 -36.25 -19.22 -5.90
C MET A 822 -35.40 -18.08 -5.33
N ILE A 823 -36.02 -17.06 -4.72
CA ILE A 823 -35.30 -15.92 -4.14
C ILE A 823 -35.73 -15.71 -2.68
N GLU A 824 -34.78 -15.78 -1.77
CA GLU A 824 -34.97 -15.48 -0.34
C GLU A 824 -34.35 -14.14 0.00
N MET A 825 -35.14 -13.21 0.55
CA MET A 825 -34.68 -11.90 1.02
C MET A 825 -34.39 -11.92 2.51
N LYS A 826 -33.23 -11.43 2.91
CA LYS A 826 -32.76 -11.36 4.30
C LYS A 826 -32.39 -9.93 4.65
N LEU A 827 -32.74 -9.48 5.85
CA LEU A 827 -32.23 -8.21 6.38
C LEU A 827 -30.98 -8.51 7.24
N ILE A 828 -29.81 -8.09 6.77
CA ILE A 828 -28.53 -8.23 7.48
C ILE A 828 -27.87 -6.85 7.53
N ASP A 829 -27.53 -6.37 8.73
CA ASP A 829 -26.92 -5.05 8.97
C ASP A 829 -27.72 -3.88 8.34
N GLU A 830 -29.05 -3.88 8.52
CA GLU A 830 -29.97 -2.89 7.92
C GLU A 830 -29.95 -2.84 6.38
N LYS A 831 -29.40 -3.85 5.71
CA LYS A 831 -29.41 -3.99 4.25
C LYS A 831 -30.17 -5.24 3.82
N ILE A 832 -30.94 -5.12 2.73
CA ILE A 832 -31.53 -6.29 2.08
C ILE A 832 -30.42 -7.05 1.34
N ARG A 833 -30.22 -8.29 1.74
CA ARG A 833 -29.44 -9.33 1.07
C ARG A 833 -30.41 -10.35 0.51
N PHE A 834 -29.95 -11.17 -0.43
CA PHE A 834 -30.76 -12.25 -0.94
C PHE A 834 -29.93 -13.46 -1.35
N ASP A 835 -30.56 -14.62 -1.28
CA ASP A 835 -30.04 -15.90 -1.75
C ASP A 835 -30.89 -16.37 -2.94
N ILE A 836 -30.28 -17.14 -3.84
CA ILE A 836 -30.93 -17.63 -5.06
C ILE A 836 -30.82 -19.14 -5.14
N ASN A 837 -31.94 -19.82 -5.38
CA ASN A 837 -31.96 -21.22 -5.79
C ASN A 837 -32.09 -21.32 -7.32
N LEU A 838 -30.95 -21.56 -7.98
CA LEU A 838 -30.88 -21.60 -9.44
C LEU A 838 -31.60 -22.85 -9.98
N ASN A 839 -31.51 -23.98 -9.30
CA ASN A 839 -32.21 -25.21 -9.70
C ASN A 839 -33.73 -25.04 -9.72
N ALA A 840 -34.29 -24.36 -8.71
CA ALA A 840 -35.72 -24.08 -8.66
C ALA A 840 -36.16 -23.18 -9.83
N ALA A 841 -35.37 -22.15 -10.15
CA ALA A 841 -35.66 -21.25 -11.26
C ALA A 841 -35.56 -21.97 -12.63
N GLU A 842 -34.52 -22.78 -12.84
CA GLU A 842 -34.34 -23.54 -14.08
C GLU A 842 -35.45 -24.59 -14.27
N LYS A 843 -35.89 -25.24 -13.18
CA LYS A 843 -37.01 -26.19 -13.21
C LYS A 843 -38.33 -25.53 -13.65
N ALA A 844 -38.57 -24.29 -13.22
CA ALA A 844 -39.70 -23.47 -13.65
C ALA A 844 -39.52 -22.84 -15.06
N GLY A 845 -38.42 -23.13 -15.76
CA GLY A 845 -38.12 -22.58 -17.08
C GLY A 845 -37.67 -21.11 -17.07
N LEU A 846 -37.31 -20.56 -15.91
CA LEU A 846 -36.86 -19.18 -15.74
C LEU A 846 -35.34 -19.09 -15.87
N ASN A 847 -34.84 -18.20 -16.72
CA ASN A 847 -33.41 -17.95 -16.84
C ASN A 847 -33.01 -16.67 -16.08
N ILE A 848 -32.13 -16.81 -15.09
CA ILE A 848 -31.64 -15.70 -14.26
C ILE A 848 -30.38 -15.09 -14.89
N ASN A 849 -30.38 -13.78 -15.10
CA ASN A 849 -29.23 -13.05 -15.62
C ASN A 849 -28.02 -13.16 -14.67
N SER A 850 -26.83 -13.41 -15.23
CA SER A 850 -25.56 -13.50 -14.50
C SER A 850 -25.25 -12.29 -13.61
N GLN A 851 -25.75 -11.10 -13.92
CA GLN A 851 -25.60 -9.90 -13.09
C GLN A 851 -26.31 -10.04 -11.74
N LEU A 852 -27.50 -10.64 -11.70
CA LEU A 852 -28.23 -10.85 -10.44
C LEU A 852 -27.57 -11.93 -9.59
N LEU A 853 -27.06 -12.99 -10.22
CA LEU A 853 -26.34 -14.07 -9.53
C LEU A 853 -25.07 -13.57 -8.82
N LYS A 854 -24.36 -12.58 -9.39
CA LYS A 854 -23.18 -11.96 -8.76
C LYS A 854 -23.50 -11.15 -7.50
N LEU A 855 -24.75 -10.73 -7.32
CA LEU A 855 -25.20 -9.93 -6.19
C LEU A 855 -25.80 -10.76 -5.05
N ALA A 856 -26.13 -12.03 -5.31
CA ALA A 856 -26.63 -12.96 -4.32
C ALA A 856 -25.56 -13.30 -3.27
N THR A 857 -25.96 -13.46 -2.01
CA THR A 857 -25.05 -13.85 -0.93
C THR A 857 -24.71 -15.34 -1.04
N GLN A 858 -25.69 -16.15 -1.43
CA GLN A 858 -25.54 -17.56 -1.74
C GLN A 858 -26.34 -17.93 -3.00
N VAL A 859 -25.77 -18.82 -3.81
CA VAL A 859 -26.46 -19.45 -4.95
C VAL A 859 -26.50 -20.96 -4.71
N ILE A 860 -27.70 -21.52 -4.56
CA ILE A 860 -27.95 -22.95 -4.45
C ILE A 860 -28.06 -23.51 -5.87
N GLN A 861 -27.20 -24.47 -6.19
CA GLN A 861 -27.10 -25.19 -7.46
C GLN A 861 -27.15 -26.70 -7.22
#